data_AF-X0L8G9-F1
#
_entry.id   AF-X0L8G9-F1
#
_cell.length_a   1.000
_cell.length_b   1.000
_cell.length_c   1.000
_cell.angle_alpha   90.00
_cell.angle_beta   90.00
_cell.angle_gamma   90.00
#
_symmetry.space_group_name_H-M   'P 1'
#
loop_
_entity.id
_entity.type
_entity.pdbx_description
1 polymer ?
#
loop_
_entity_poly.entity_id
_entity_poly.type
_entity_poly.pdbx_seq_one_letter_code
_entity_poly.pdbx_strand_id
1 'polypeptide(L)'
;MAESVPIPEPPGYPLIGNLGEFTSNPLSDLNRLADTYGPIFRLRLGAKAPIFVSSNSLINEVCDEKRFKKTLKSVLSQVREGVHDGLFTAFEDEPNWGKAHRILVPAFGPLSIRGMFPEMHDIATQLCMKFARHGPRTPIDASDNFTRLALDTLALCAMDFRFNSYYKEELHPFIEAMGDFLTESGNRNRRPPFAPNFLYRAANEKFYGDIALMKSVADEVVAARKASPSDRKDLLAAMLNGVDPQTGEKLSDENITNQLITFLIAGHETTSGTLSFAMYQLLKNPDAYSKVQKEVDEVVGRGPVLVEHLTKLPYISAVLRETLRLNSPITAFGLEAIDDTFLGGKYLVKKGEIVTALLSRGHVDPVVYGNDADKFIPERMLDDEFARLNKEYPNCWKPFGNGKRACIGRPFAWQESLLAMVVLFQNFNFTMTDPNYALEIKQTLTIKPDHFYINATLRHGMTPTELEHVLAGNGATSSSTHNIKAAANSDTKAGGSGKPMAIFYGSNSGTCEALANRLASDAPSHGFSATTVGPLDQAKQNLPEDRPVVIVTASYEGQPPSNAAHFIKWMEDLNGNEMEKVSYAVFACGHHDWVETFHRIPKLVDSTLEKRGGTRLVPMGSADAATSDMFSDFEAWEDTVLWPGLKEKYKISDEESGGQKGLLVEVSTPRKTSLRQDVEEALVVAEKTLTKSGPAKKHIEIQLPSAMTYKAGDYLAILPLNPKSTVARVFRRFSLAWDSFLKIQSEGPTTLPTNVAISAFDVFSAYVELSQPATKRNILALAEATEDKATIQELERLAGDAYQAEISPKRVSVLDLLEKFPAVALPISSYLAMLPPMRVRQYSISSSPFADPSKLTLTYSLLDAPSLSGQGRHVGVATNFLSHLTAGDKLHVSVRASSEAFHLPSDAEKTPIICVAAGTGLAPFRGFIQERAAMLAAGRTLAPALLFFGCRNPEIDDLYAEEFERWEKMGAVDVRRAYSRATDKSEGCKYVQDRVYHDRADVFKVWDQGAKVFICGSREIGKAVEDVCVRLAIEKAQQNGRDVTEEMARAWFERSRNERFATDVFD
;
A
#
# COMPACT_ATOMS: atom_id res chain seq x y z
N MET A 1 60.61 -28.64 7.34
CA MET A 1 59.81 -28.07 6.24
C MET A 1 59.03 -29.22 5.65
N ALA A 2 57.69 -29.17 5.70
CA ALA A 2 56.88 -30.19 5.03
C ALA A 2 57.20 -30.14 3.53
N GLU A 3 57.54 -31.28 2.94
CA GLU A 3 57.85 -31.40 1.52
C GLU A 3 56.58 -31.05 0.73
N SER A 4 56.65 -30.08 -0.19
CA SER A 4 55.48 -29.63 -0.95
C SER A 4 55.07 -30.69 -1.96
N VAL A 5 53.79 -31.03 -2.00
CA VAL A 5 53.24 -31.98 -2.98
C VAL A 5 52.87 -31.21 -4.24
N PRO A 6 53.31 -31.65 -5.45
CA PRO A 6 52.88 -31.04 -6.70
C PRO A 6 51.35 -31.11 -6.86
N ILE A 7 50.75 -30.02 -7.36
CA ILE A 7 49.33 -30.01 -7.72
C ILE A 7 49.13 -30.91 -8.94
N PRO A 8 48.14 -31.83 -8.95
CA PRO A 8 47.82 -32.66 -10.11
C PRO A 8 47.53 -31.83 -11.37
N GLU A 9 48.05 -32.27 -12.51
CA GLU A 9 47.90 -31.60 -13.81
C GLU A 9 47.54 -32.62 -14.90
N PRO A 10 46.57 -32.34 -15.79
CA PRO A 10 46.34 -33.16 -16.96
C PRO A 10 47.51 -33.09 -17.95
N PRO A 11 47.75 -34.14 -18.74
CA PRO A 11 48.73 -34.09 -19.82
C PRO A 11 48.43 -32.93 -20.78
N GLY A 12 49.40 -32.04 -20.96
CA GLY A 12 49.26 -30.89 -21.87
C GLY A 12 49.83 -31.18 -23.26
N TYR A 13 49.20 -30.65 -24.30
CA TYR A 13 49.77 -30.62 -25.65
C TYR A 13 50.86 -29.54 -25.76
N PRO A 14 51.88 -29.72 -26.63
CA PRO A 14 52.86 -28.68 -26.92
C PRO A 14 52.19 -27.36 -27.34
N LEU A 15 52.67 -26.22 -26.80
CA LEU A 15 52.25 -24.84 -27.09
C LEU A 15 50.83 -24.43 -26.65
N ILE A 16 49.85 -25.33 -26.69
CA ILE A 16 48.45 -25.04 -26.31
C ILE A 16 48.08 -25.58 -24.91
N GLY A 17 48.98 -26.32 -24.26
CA GLY A 17 48.78 -26.82 -22.90
C GLY A 17 47.53 -27.70 -22.79
N ASN A 18 46.64 -27.37 -21.86
CA ASN A 18 45.40 -28.11 -21.61
C ASN A 18 44.17 -27.55 -22.36
N LEU A 19 44.36 -26.71 -23.39
CA LEU A 19 43.23 -26.20 -24.21
C LEU A 19 42.41 -27.35 -24.84
N GLY A 20 43.03 -28.49 -25.15
CA GLY A 20 42.34 -29.66 -25.70
C GLY A 20 41.43 -30.41 -24.71
N GLU A 21 41.45 -30.07 -23.43
CA GLU A 21 40.50 -30.62 -22.43
C GLU A 21 39.10 -29.98 -22.52
N PHE A 22 38.98 -28.85 -23.22
CA PHE A 22 37.72 -28.13 -23.40
C PHE A 22 37.03 -28.53 -24.70
N THR A 23 35.80 -29.04 -24.57
CA THR A 23 34.85 -29.34 -25.63
C THR A 23 33.85 -28.18 -25.79
N SER A 24 32.66 -28.44 -26.35
CA SER A 24 31.61 -27.43 -26.47
C SER A 24 30.99 -27.01 -25.14
N ASN A 25 31.17 -27.78 -24.04
CA ASN A 25 30.57 -27.48 -22.73
C ASN A 25 31.66 -27.32 -21.63
N PRO A 26 32.19 -26.10 -21.42
CA PRO A 26 33.30 -25.85 -20.51
C PRO A 26 33.03 -26.24 -19.05
N LEU A 27 31.81 -26.07 -18.56
CA LEU A 27 31.47 -26.47 -17.19
C LEU A 27 31.56 -27.98 -17.01
N SER A 28 31.01 -28.75 -17.96
CA SER A 28 31.06 -30.21 -17.94
C SER A 28 32.50 -30.71 -17.95
N ASP A 29 33.37 -30.07 -18.72
CA ASP A 29 34.80 -30.42 -18.77
C ASP A 29 35.51 -30.16 -17.44
N LEU A 30 35.26 -29.01 -16.80
CA LEU A 30 35.83 -28.70 -15.49
C LEU A 30 35.34 -29.68 -14.41
N ASN A 31 34.07 -30.08 -14.46
CA ASN A 31 33.51 -31.08 -13.55
C ASN A 31 34.16 -32.46 -13.76
N ARG A 32 34.30 -32.90 -15.02
CA ARG A 32 35.01 -34.15 -15.37
C ARG A 32 36.46 -34.14 -14.88
N LEU A 33 37.15 -33.01 -15.02
CA LEU A 33 38.53 -32.85 -14.57
C LEU A 33 38.64 -32.92 -13.04
N ALA A 34 37.71 -32.29 -12.32
CA ALA A 34 37.62 -32.42 -10.85
C ALA A 34 37.41 -33.88 -10.43
N ASP A 35 36.52 -34.61 -11.12
CA ASP A 35 36.25 -36.02 -10.82
C ASP A 35 37.46 -36.93 -11.11
N THR A 36 38.30 -36.54 -12.09
CA THR A 36 39.48 -37.32 -12.52
C THR A 36 40.72 -37.04 -11.67
N TYR A 37 41.03 -35.77 -11.39
CA TYR A 37 42.25 -35.34 -10.72
C TYR A 37 42.07 -35.08 -9.22
N GLY A 38 40.83 -35.09 -8.75
CA GLY A 38 40.48 -34.93 -7.33
C GLY A 38 40.19 -33.48 -6.93
N PRO A 39 40.25 -33.17 -5.62
CA PRO A 39 39.73 -31.92 -5.06
C PRO A 39 40.54 -30.67 -5.43
N ILE A 40 41.73 -30.85 -6.01
CA ILE A 40 42.60 -29.79 -6.51
C ILE A 40 43.33 -30.23 -7.79
N PHE A 41 43.32 -29.38 -8.81
CA PHE A 41 44.07 -29.61 -10.04
C PHE A 41 44.48 -28.28 -10.67
N ARG A 42 45.50 -28.32 -11.55
CA ARG A 42 45.98 -27.14 -12.29
C ARG A 42 45.85 -27.37 -13.79
N LEU A 43 45.42 -26.34 -14.51
CA LEU A 43 45.39 -26.32 -15.97
C LEU A 43 46.39 -25.31 -16.52
N ARG A 44 47.20 -25.69 -17.50
CA ARG A 44 48.11 -24.81 -18.24
C ARG A 44 47.40 -24.29 -19.49
N LEU A 45 46.95 -23.04 -19.43
CA LEU A 45 46.24 -22.36 -20.52
C LEU A 45 47.12 -21.20 -21.05
N GLY A 46 48.07 -21.55 -21.92
CA GLY A 46 49.09 -20.62 -22.39
C GLY A 46 50.04 -20.17 -21.27
N ALA A 47 50.17 -18.87 -21.06
CA ALA A 47 50.97 -18.29 -19.98
C ALA A 47 50.31 -18.35 -18.60
N LYS A 48 49.02 -18.74 -18.52
CA LYS A 48 48.26 -18.83 -17.28
C LYS A 48 48.23 -20.28 -16.81
N ALA A 49 48.34 -20.48 -15.50
CA ALA A 49 48.26 -21.81 -14.88
C ALA A 49 47.26 -21.81 -13.71
N PRO A 50 45.95 -21.54 -13.96
CA PRO A 50 44.96 -21.50 -12.89
C PRO A 50 44.86 -22.83 -12.15
N ILE A 51 44.73 -22.73 -10.83
CA ILE A 51 44.44 -23.83 -9.92
C ILE A 51 42.92 -23.86 -9.70
N PHE A 52 42.33 -25.03 -9.69
CA PHE A 52 40.92 -25.25 -9.40
C PHE A 52 40.80 -26.04 -8.10
N VAL A 53 39.87 -25.64 -7.23
CA VAL A 53 39.52 -26.37 -6.01
C VAL A 53 38.03 -26.70 -6.02
N SER A 54 37.69 -27.94 -5.66
CA SER A 54 36.34 -28.49 -5.83
C SER A 54 35.76 -29.17 -4.60
N SER A 55 36.51 -29.30 -3.50
CA SER A 55 35.99 -29.79 -2.21
C SER A 55 35.63 -28.66 -1.26
N ASN A 56 34.69 -28.90 -0.34
CA ASN A 56 34.31 -27.93 0.69
C ASN A 56 35.53 -27.49 1.52
N SER A 57 36.40 -28.43 1.91
CA SER A 57 37.58 -28.14 2.75
C SER A 57 38.54 -27.13 2.10
N LEU A 58 38.81 -27.27 0.80
CA LEU A 58 39.70 -26.37 0.08
C LEU A 58 39.01 -25.06 -0.30
N ILE A 59 37.70 -25.11 -0.62
CA ILE A 59 36.91 -23.90 -0.84
C ILE A 59 36.87 -23.03 0.42
N ASN A 60 36.69 -23.65 1.59
CA ASN A 60 36.75 -22.98 2.87
C ASN A 60 38.11 -22.28 3.09
N GLU A 61 39.23 -22.95 2.80
CA GLU A 61 40.55 -22.33 2.92
C GLU A 61 40.76 -21.13 2.00
N VAL A 62 40.29 -21.20 0.75
CA VAL A 62 40.45 -20.10 -0.20
C VAL A 62 39.50 -18.94 0.09
N CYS A 63 38.46 -19.14 0.92
CA CYS A 63 37.57 -18.07 1.36
C CYS A 63 38.17 -17.18 2.47
N ASP A 64 39.35 -17.50 3.01
CA ASP A 64 40.06 -16.66 3.98
C ASP A 64 40.60 -15.38 3.32
N GLU A 65 39.92 -14.24 3.57
CA GLU A 65 40.28 -12.92 3.03
C GLU A 65 41.66 -12.40 3.48
N LYS A 66 42.29 -13.01 4.49
CA LYS A 66 43.67 -12.67 4.89
C LYS A 66 44.71 -13.33 3.98
N ARG A 67 44.35 -14.41 3.30
CA ARG A 67 45.23 -15.21 2.45
C ARG A 67 44.93 -15.02 0.97
N PHE A 68 43.67 -14.77 0.63
CA PHE A 68 43.19 -14.68 -0.73
C PHE A 68 42.35 -13.43 -0.96
N LYS A 69 42.44 -12.89 -2.18
CA LYS A 69 41.64 -11.75 -2.62
C LYS A 69 40.99 -12.03 -3.97
N LYS A 70 39.94 -11.29 -4.32
CA LYS A 70 39.27 -11.40 -5.62
C LYS A 70 40.25 -11.12 -6.75
N THR A 71 40.22 -11.93 -7.81
CA THR A 71 41.02 -11.68 -9.02
C THR A 71 40.13 -11.34 -10.22
N LEU A 72 40.61 -10.44 -11.08
CA LEU A 72 39.99 -10.12 -12.36
C LEU A 72 40.69 -10.80 -13.55
N LYS A 73 41.74 -11.59 -13.31
CA LYS A 73 42.61 -12.17 -14.35
C LYS A 73 41.96 -13.28 -15.22
N SER A 74 40.64 -13.41 -15.17
CA SER A 74 39.80 -14.38 -15.90
C SER A 74 38.84 -13.65 -16.85
N VAL A 75 37.65 -14.23 -17.13
CA VAL A 75 36.59 -13.63 -17.96
C VAL A 75 36.21 -12.21 -17.52
N LEU A 76 36.35 -11.90 -16.23
CA LEU A 76 36.05 -10.56 -15.69
C LEU A 76 36.95 -9.47 -16.28
N SER A 77 38.15 -9.80 -16.77
CA SER A 77 38.98 -8.81 -17.46
C SER A 77 38.37 -8.37 -18.79
N GLN A 78 37.61 -9.25 -19.45
CA GLN A 78 36.92 -8.92 -20.71
C GLN A 78 35.63 -8.15 -20.42
N VAL A 79 34.89 -8.56 -19.39
CA VAL A 79 33.68 -7.83 -18.92
C VAL A 79 34.04 -6.40 -18.50
N ARG A 80 35.23 -6.20 -17.93
CA ARG A 80 35.72 -4.87 -17.57
C ARG A 80 35.82 -3.89 -18.75
N GLU A 81 35.99 -4.35 -19.99
CA GLU A 81 36.00 -3.45 -21.17
C GLU A 81 34.67 -2.70 -21.33
N GLY A 82 33.56 -3.30 -20.89
CA GLY A 82 32.21 -2.70 -20.96
C GLY A 82 31.84 -1.86 -19.75
N VAL A 83 32.23 -2.29 -18.53
CA VAL A 83 31.76 -1.69 -17.27
C VAL A 83 32.86 -1.11 -16.38
N HIS A 84 34.11 -1.11 -16.83
CA HIS A 84 35.27 -0.50 -16.16
C HIS A 84 35.35 -0.80 -14.65
N ASP A 85 35.39 0.21 -13.80
CA ASP A 85 35.49 0.10 -12.35
C ASP A 85 34.11 0.08 -11.64
N GLY A 86 33.11 -0.50 -12.32
CA GLY A 86 31.86 -0.92 -11.69
C GLY A 86 32.10 -1.92 -10.54
N LEU A 87 31.14 -2.05 -9.62
CA LEU A 87 31.27 -2.86 -8.39
C LEU A 87 31.76 -4.30 -8.65
N PHE A 88 31.36 -4.86 -9.78
CA PHE A 88 31.67 -6.22 -10.20
C PHE A 88 33.08 -6.39 -10.78
N THR A 89 33.62 -5.35 -11.43
CA THR A 89 34.87 -5.40 -12.22
C THR A 89 35.94 -4.45 -11.71
N ALA A 90 35.72 -3.76 -10.59
CA ALA A 90 36.73 -2.92 -9.96
C ALA A 90 37.82 -3.76 -9.27
N PHE A 91 39.08 -3.33 -9.43
CA PHE A 91 40.20 -3.84 -8.66
C PHE A 91 40.05 -3.51 -7.17
N GLU A 92 40.93 -4.04 -6.33
CA GLU A 92 40.84 -3.88 -4.88
C GLU A 92 41.29 -2.51 -4.39
N ASP A 93 42.25 -1.91 -5.09
CA ASP A 93 42.86 -0.62 -4.84
C ASP A 93 42.13 0.55 -5.51
N GLU A 94 41.10 0.28 -6.33
CA GLU A 94 40.32 1.32 -7.00
C GLU A 94 39.35 2.04 -6.03
N PRO A 95 39.46 3.37 -5.86
CA PRO A 95 38.63 4.12 -4.91
C PRO A 95 37.14 4.05 -5.20
N ASN A 96 36.77 3.98 -6.48
CA ASN A 96 35.37 3.97 -6.92
C ASN A 96 34.61 2.75 -6.43
N TRP A 97 35.27 1.60 -6.24
CA TRP A 97 34.62 0.44 -5.61
C TRP A 97 34.15 0.77 -4.20
N GLY A 98 35.04 1.35 -3.37
CA GLY A 98 34.72 1.70 -1.99
C GLY A 98 33.63 2.76 -1.88
N LYS A 99 33.69 3.79 -2.74
CA LYS A 99 32.65 4.84 -2.82
C LYS A 99 31.30 4.26 -3.20
N ALA A 100 31.23 3.54 -4.32
CA ALA A 100 29.98 2.95 -4.80
C ALA A 100 29.40 1.96 -3.79
N HIS A 101 30.24 1.11 -3.18
CA HIS A 101 29.79 0.14 -2.19
C HIS A 101 29.15 0.83 -0.98
N ARG A 102 29.80 1.85 -0.40
CA ARG A 102 29.26 2.56 0.77
C ARG A 102 28.00 3.38 0.45
N ILE A 103 27.92 3.96 -0.74
CA ILE A 103 26.74 4.71 -1.19
C ILE A 103 25.54 3.79 -1.43
N LEU A 104 25.77 2.58 -1.96
CA LEU A 104 24.69 1.73 -2.49
C LEU A 104 24.21 0.63 -1.53
N VAL A 105 25.04 0.19 -0.57
CA VAL A 105 24.61 -0.79 0.44
C VAL A 105 23.31 -0.39 1.19
N PRO A 106 23.09 0.88 1.58
CA PRO A 106 21.82 1.30 2.19
C PRO A 106 20.59 1.05 1.30
N ALA A 107 20.73 1.18 -0.02
CA ALA A 107 19.64 0.94 -0.98
C ALA A 107 19.25 -0.56 -1.05
N PHE A 108 20.14 -1.46 -0.64
CA PHE A 108 19.88 -2.90 -0.52
C PHE A 108 19.59 -3.35 0.92
N GLY A 109 19.36 -2.41 1.83
CA GLY A 109 18.95 -2.68 3.20
C GLY A 109 17.54 -3.29 3.30
N PRO A 110 17.21 -4.03 4.38
CA PRO A 110 15.91 -4.71 4.53
C PRO A 110 14.69 -3.80 4.31
N LEU A 111 14.73 -2.57 4.83
CA LEU A 111 13.65 -1.59 4.67
C LEU A 111 13.49 -1.12 3.21
N SER A 112 14.61 -0.82 2.55
CA SER A 112 14.62 -0.39 1.14
C SER A 112 14.08 -1.50 0.24
N ILE A 113 14.51 -2.74 0.46
CA ILE A 113 14.07 -3.92 -0.30
C ILE A 113 12.59 -4.21 -0.05
N ARG A 114 12.13 -4.19 1.21
CA ARG A 114 10.70 -4.30 1.54
C ARG A 114 9.88 -3.23 0.83
N GLY A 115 10.40 -2.01 0.73
CA GLY A 115 9.78 -0.89 0.02
C GLY A 115 9.66 -1.08 -1.50
N MET A 116 10.46 -1.95 -2.11
CA MET A 116 10.39 -2.29 -3.54
C MET A 116 9.36 -3.38 -3.88
N PHE A 117 8.71 -3.97 -2.86
CA PHE A 117 7.72 -5.03 -3.04
C PHE A 117 6.60 -4.67 -4.04
N PRO A 118 5.98 -3.46 -3.99
CA PRO A 118 4.90 -3.12 -4.93
C PRO A 118 5.34 -3.18 -6.40
N GLU A 119 6.53 -2.68 -6.72
CA GLU A 119 7.10 -2.70 -8.07
C GLU A 119 7.46 -4.12 -8.52
N MET A 120 8.06 -4.93 -7.64
CA MET A 120 8.32 -6.34 -7.94
C MET A 120 7.01 -7.11 -8.19
N HIS A 121 5.97 -6.83 -7.39
CA HIS A 121 4.65 -7.44 -7.53
C HIS A 121 3.97 -7.03 -8.83
N ASP A 122 4.08 -5.77 -9.25
CA ASP A 122 3.59 -5.30 -10.55
C ASP A 122 4.18 -6.12 -11.70
N ILE A 123 5.51 -6.26 -11.79
CA ILE A 123 6.13 -7.03 -12.89
C ILE A 123 5.78 -8.53 -12.80
N ALA A 124 5.74 -9.12 -11.60
CA ALA A 124 5.37 -10.52 -11.42
C ALA A 124 3.91 -10.81 -11.81
N THR A 125 2.99 -9.90 -11.53
CA THR A 125 1.57 -10.03 -11.93
C THR A 125 1.38 -9.86 -13.43
N GLN A 126 2.17 -8.99 -14.08
CA GLN A 126 2.19 -8.90 -15.54
C GLN A 126 2.64 -10.22 -16.19
N LEU A 127 3.65 -10.89 -15.65
CA LEU A 127 4.06 -12.23 -16.10
C LEU A 127 2.91 -13.23 -15.97
N CYS A 128 2.21 -13.22 -14.83
CA CYS A 128 1.07 -14.10 -14.60
C CYS A 128 -0.06 -13.85 -15.61
N MET A 129 -0.38 -12.58 -15.88
CA MET A 129 -1.37 -12.23 -16.89
C MET A 129 -0.95 -12.65 -18.29
N LYS A 130 0.34 -12.56 -18.64
CA LYS A 130 0.87 -13.09 -19.90
C LYS A 130 0.62 -14.60 -20.02
N PHE A 131 0.97 -15.37 -18.99
CA PHE A 131 0.77 -16.83 -18.98
C PHE A 131 -0.72 -17.20 -19.05
N ALA A 132 -1.57 -16.52 -18.27
CA ALA A 132 -3.01 -16.74 -18.29
C ALA A 132 -3.63 -16.50 -19.66
N ARG A 133 -3.24 -15.41 -20.34
CA ARG A 133 -3.79 -15.03 -21.65
C ARG A 133 -3.31 -15.92 -22.80
N HIS A 134 -2.10 -16.46 -22.71
CA HIS A 134 -1.59 -17.43 -23.69
C HIS A 134 -2.29 -18.80 -23.58
N GLY A 135 -2.77 -19.15 -22.40
CA GLY A 135 -3.53 -20.36 -22.13
C GLY A 135 -2.68 -21.63 -22.04
N PRO A 136 -3.29 -22.74 -21.61
CA PRO A 136 -2.57 -23.93 -21.13
C PRO A 136 -1.87 -24.74 -22.22
N ARG A 137 -2.18 -24.52 -23.50
CA ARG A 137 -1.60 -25.26 -24.63
C ARG A 137 -0.35 -24.62 -25.23
N THR A 138 -0.08 -23.37 -24.88
CA THR A 138 1.02 -22.61 -25.45
C THR A 138 2.31 -22.95 -24.70
N PRO A 139 3.36 -23.46 -25.38
CA PRO A 139 4.67 -23.64 -24.77
C PRO A 139 5.25 -22.29 -24.34
N ILE A 140 5.76 -22.23 -23.12
CA ILE A 140 6.37 -21.04 -22.53
C ILE A 140 7.86 -21.32 -22.36
N ASP A 141 8.72 -20.55 -23.02
CA ASP A 141 10.15 -20.58 -22.74
C ASP A 141 10.39 -20.01 -21.33
N ALA A 142 10.72 -20.88 -20.37
CA ALA A 142 10.88 -20.48 -18.99
C ALA A 142 12.04 -19.50 -18.83
N SER A 143 13.15 -19.75 -19.52
CA SER A 143 14.36 -18.93 -19.39
C SER A 143 14.22 -17.57 -20.04
N ASP A 144 13.57 -17.44 -21.20
CA ASP A 144 13.25 -16.12 -21.78
C ASP A 144 12.30 -15.32 -20.88
N ASN A 145 11.22 -15.94 -20.38
CA ASN A 145 10.24 -15.22 -19.58
C ASN A 145 10.79 -14.79 -18.20
N PHE A 146 11.62 -15.61 -17.55
CA PHE A 146 12.30 -15.18 -16.33
C PHE A 146 13.42 -14.16 -16.60
N THR A 147 14.04 -14.19 -17.78
CA THR A 147 14.98 -13.12 -18.20
C THR A 147 14.25 -11.78 -18.27
N ARG A 148 13.05 -11.75 -18.86
CA ARG A 148 12.18 -10.57 -18.93
C ARG A 148 11.73 -10.08 -17.56
N LEU A 149 11.33 -11.00 -16.68
CA LEU A 149 10.98 -10.70 -15.29
C LEU A 149 12.11 -9.99 -14.56
N ALA A 150 13.27 -10.64 -14.44
CA ALA A 150 14.38 -10.12 -13.65
C ALA A 150 14.88 -8.77 -14.18
N LEU A 151 14.86 -8.59 -15.50
CA LEU A 151 15.25 -7.33 -16.12
C LEU A 151 14.24 -6.20 -15.87
N ASP A 152 12.95 -6.42 -16.15
CA ASP A 152 11.92 -5.39 -15.99
C ASP A 152 11.77 -5.01 -14.51
N THR A 153 11.86 -5.97 -13.59
CA THR A 153 11.84 -5.71 -12.15
C THR A 153 13.02 -4.85 -11.71
N LEU A 154 14.24 -5.23 -12.12
CA LEU A 154 15.44 -4.48 -11.77
C LEU A 154 15.41 -3.06 -12.34
N ALA A 155 15.04 -2.91 -13.62
CA ALA A 155 14.95 -1.61 -14.27
C ALA A 155 13.92 -0.70 -13.58
N LEU A 156 12.76 -1.23 -13.22
CA LEU A 156 11.71 -0.46 -12.54
C LEU A 156 12.14 -0.08 -11.12
N CYS A 157 12.60 -1.05 -10.32
CA CYS A 157 12.94 -0.81 -8.92
C CYS A 157 14.20 0.06 -8.75
N ALA A 158 15.22 -0.16 -9.58
CA ALA A 158 16.50 0.51 -9.44
C ALA A 158 16.57 1.86 -10.17
N MET A 159 15.83 2.02 -11.27
CA MET A 159 16.02 3.14 -12.21
C MET A 159 14.72 3.86 -12.59
N ASP A 160 13.56 3.40 -12.10
CA ASP A 160 12.22 3.88 -12.52
C ASP A 160 12.04 3.79 -14.05
N PHE A 161 12.64 2.77 -14.67
CA PHE A 161 12.65 2.57 -16.11
C PHE A 161 11.87 1.32 -16.50
N ARG A 162 11.04 1.40 -17.55
CA ARG A 162 10.25 0.27 -18.04
C ARG A 162 10.70 -0.15 -19.43
N PHE A 163 11.33 -1.33 -19.53
CA PHE A 163 11.56 -1.99 -20.82
C PHE A 163 10.24 -2.46 -21.47
N ASN A 164 9.23 -2.77 -20.64
CA ASN A 164 7.93 -3.31 -21.09
C ASN A 164 8.13 -4.58 -21.94
N SER A 165 9.03 -5.45 -21.50
CA SER A 165 9.52 -6.57 -22.31
C SER A 165 8.45 -7.63 -22.56
N TYR A 166 7.36 -7.68 -21.80
CA TYR A 166 6.25 -8.59 -22.05
C TYR A 166 5.36 -8.22 -23.25
N TYR A 167 5.41 -6.97 -23.70
CA TYR A 167 4.53 -6.44 -24.75
C TYR A 167 5.19 -6.42 -26.13
N LYS A 168 6.41 -6.96 -26.24
CA LYS A 168 7.19 -7.06 -27.48
C LYS A 168 7.73 -8.47 -27.61
N GLU A 169 7.70 -9.03 -28.82
CA GLU A 169 8.33 -10.33 -29.07
C GLU A 169 9.85 -10.23 -28.92
N GLU A 170 10.45 -9.19 -29.50
CA GLU A 170 11.87 -8.92 -29.41
C GLU A 170 12.22 -8.21 -28.09
N LEU A 171 13.38 -8.56 -27.53
CA LEU A 171 13.97 -7.85 -26.39
C LEU A 171 14.46 -6.46 -26.85
N HIS A 172 14.51 -5.50 -25.92
CA HIS A 172 15.12 -4.20 -26.19
C HIS A 172 16.57 -4.38 -26.69
N PRO A 173 17.03 -3.61 -27.71
CA PRO A 173 18.38 -3.78 -28.29
C PRO A 173 19.53 -3.76 -27.28
N PHE A 174 19.37 -3.01 -26.18
CA PHE A 174 20.29 -3.02 -25.04
C PHE A 174 20.54 -4.44 -24.48
N ILE A 175 19.50 -5.25 -24.37
CA ILE A 175 19.55 -6.58 -23.76
C ILE A 175 20.23 -7.57 -24.70
N GLU A 176 19.92 -7.49 -25.99
CA GLU A 176 20.60 -8.28 -27.03
C GLU A 176 22.09 -7.96 -27.05
N ALA A 177 22.45 -6.67 -27.09
CA ALA A 177 23.84 -6.22 -27.01
C ALA A 177 24.55 -6.71 -25.74
N MET A 178 23.87 -6.70 -24.59
CA MET A 178 24.42 -7.21 -23.34
C MET A 178 24.67 -8.73 -23.40
N GLY A 179 23.72 -9.52 -23.93
CA GLY A 179 23.89 -10.96 -24.09
C GLY A 179 25.03 -11.32 -25.04
N ASP A 180 25.16 -10.60 -26.16
CA ASP A 180 26.23 -10.77 -27.13
C ASP A 180 27.60 -10.37 -26.54
N PHE A 181 27.64 -9.25 -25.82
CA PHE A 181 28.82 -8.78 -25.09
C PHE A 181 29.32 -9.81 -24.06
N LEU A 182 28.42 -10.42 -23.28
CA LEU A 182 28.78 -11.43 -22.28
C LEU A 182 29.26 -12.73 -22.93
N THR A 183 28.56 -13.17 -23.99
CA THR A 183 28.95 -14.35 -24.78
C THR A 183 30.35 -14.16 -25.36
N GLU A 184 30.59 -13.00 -25.97
CA GLU A 184 31.87 -12.70 -26.59
C GLU A 184 32.98 -12.45 -25.56
N SER A 185 32.66 -11.92 -24.37
CA SER A 185 33.62 -11.86 -23.24
C SER A 185 34.14 -13.25 -22.87
N GLY A 186 33.25 -14.25 -22.82
CA GLY A 186 33.61 -15.65 -22.60
C GLY A 186 34.45 -16.22 -23.74
N ASN A 187 34.11 -15.94 -25.00
CA ASN A 187 34.88 -16.37 -26.17
C ASN A 187 36.28 -15.76 -26.19
N ARG A 188 36.40 -14.44 -25.96
CA ARG A 188 37.68 -13.71 -25.88
C ARG A 188 38.60 -14.30 -24.82
N ASN A 189 38.08 -14.67 -23.66
CA ASN A 189 38.87 -15.30 -22.60
C ASN A 189 39.44 -16.67 -22.99
N ARG A 190 38.85 -17.35 -23.99
CA ARG A 190 39.29 -18.66 -24.51
C ARG A 190 40.22 -18.57 -25.73
N ARG A 191 40.37 -17.38 -26.33
CA ARG A 191 41.21 -17.20 -27.52
C ARG A 191 42.68 -17.48 -27.20
N PRO A 192 43.42 -18.21 -28.07
CA PRO A 192 44.85 -18.41 -27.88
C PRO A 192 45.59 -17.06 -27.87
N PRO A 193 46.56 -16.83 -26.96
CA PRO A 193 47.26 -15.54 -26.86
C PRO A 193 48.00 -15.10 -28.12
N PHE A 194 48.33 -16.07 -28.99
CA PHE A 194 49.07 -15.86 -30.25
C PHE A 194 48.15 -15.78 -31.48
N ALA A 195 46.83 -15.94 -31.31
CA ALA A 195 45.92 -15.91 -32.44
C ALA A 195 45.84 -14.49 -33.04
N PRO A 196 46.08 -14.30 -34.35
CA PRO A 196 46.18 -12.98 -34.94
C PRO A 196 44.82 -12.26 -34.99
N ASN A 197 44.81 -10.97 -34.60
CA ASN A 197 43.59 -10.17 -34.45
C ASN A 197 42.71 -10.10 -35.71
N PHE A 198 43.26 -10.28 -36.92
CA PHE A 198 42.49 -10.23 -38.15
C PHE A 198 41.46 -11.37 -38.26
N LEU A 199 41.69 -12.51 -37.59
CA LEU A 199 40.74 -13.64 -37.55
C LEU A 199 39.46 -13.29 -36.78
N TYR A 200 39.51 -12.31 -35.88
CA TYR A 200 38.41 -11.93 -35.00
C TYR A 200 37.92 -10.51 -35.26
N ARG A 201 38.23 -9.92 -36.42
CA ARG A 201 37.92 -8.51 -36.71
C ARG A 201 36.43 -8.21 -36.57
N ALA A 202 35.56 -8.99 -37.22
CA ALA A 202 34.11 -8.80 -37.16
C ALA A 202 33.56 -8.99 -35.73
N ALA A 203 34.03 -10.01 -35.01
CA ALA A 203 33.64 -10.26 -33.62
C ALA A 203 34.08 -9.12 -32.69
N ASN A 204 35.28 -8.57 -32.88
CA ASN A 204 35.79 -7.44 -32.11
C ASN A 204 35.01 -6.15 -32.41
N GLU A 205 34.69 -5.89 -33.67
CA GLU A 205 33.89 -4.74 -34.08
C GLU A 205 32.49 -4.79 -33.47
N LYS A 206 31.83 -5.96 -33.51
CA LYS A 206 30.55 -6.17 -32.84
C LYS A 206 30.67 -5.97 -31.33
N PHE A 207 31.66 -6.57 -30.68
CA PHE A 207 31.89 -6.45 -29.23
C PHE A 207 32.00 -5.00 -28.75
N TYR A 208 32.80 -4.18 -29.45
CA TYR A 208 32.94 -2.76 -29.10
C TYR A 208 31.71 -1.93 -29.50
N GLY A 209 30.97 -2.33 -30.55
CA GLY A 209 29.67 -1.78 -30.90
C GLY A 209 28.61 -2.02 -29.83
N ASP A 210 28.52 -3.25 -29.32
CA ASP A 210 27.61 -3.63 -28.24
C ASP A 210 27.92 -2.85 -26.95
N ILE A 211 29.20 -2.67 -26.61
CA ILE A 211 29.63 -1.81 -25.48
C ILE A 211 29.17 -0.36 -25.68
N ALA A 212 29.35 0.19 -26.88
CA ALA A 212 28.96 1.57 -27.18
C ALA A 212 27.44 1.76 -27.04
N LEU A 213 26.65 0.80 -27.53
CA LEU A 213 25.19 0.81 -27.41
C LEU A 213 24.73 0.69 -25.94
N MET A 214 25.33 -0.22 -25.16
CA MET A 214 25.02 -0.33 -23.74
C MET A 214 25.29 0.99 -23.00
N LYS A 215 26.43 1.62 -23.26
CA LYS A 215 26.79 2.90 -22.64
C LYS A 215 25.86 4.02 -23.06
N SER A 216 25.52 4.14 -24.35
CA SER A 216 24.63 5.20 -24.82
C SER A 216 23.25 5.12 -24.17
N VAL A 217 22.67 3.92 -24.04
CA VAL A 217 21.36 3.74 -23.40
C VAL A 217 21.44 4.04 -21.90
N ALA A 218 22.50 3.61 -21.21
CA ALA A 218 22.67 3.92 -19.79
C ALA A 218 22.87 5.43 -19.56
N ASP A 219 23.63 6.12 -20.41
CA ASP A 219 23.80 7.56 -20.38
C ASP A 219 22.49 8.32 -20.64
N GLU A 220 21.64 7.82 -21.55
CA GLU A 220 20.30 8.37 -21.79
C GLU A 220 19.40 8.28 -20.56
N VAL A 221 19.43 7.15 -19.82
CA VAL A 221 18.69 6.98 -18.56
C VAL A 221 19.17 7.97 -17.50
N VAL A 222 20.49 8.14 -17.35
CA VAL A 222 21.08 9.11 -16.42
C VAL A 222 20.68 10.54 -16.81
N ALA A 223 20.79 10.89 -18.08
CA ALA A 223 20.46 12.21 -18.59
C ALA A 223 18.96 12.54 -18.39
N ALA A 224 18.07 11.59 -18.69
CA ALA A 224 16.64 11.74 -18.49
C ALA A 224 16.29 11.99 -17.02
N ARG A 225 16.90 11.24 -16.09
CA ARG A 225 16.68 11.43 -14.65
C ARG A 225 17.18 12.79 -14.15
N LYS A 226 18.29 13.28 -14.70
CA LYS A 226 18.79 14.64 -14.37
C LYS A 226 17.90 15.75 -14.92
N ALA A 227 17.34 15.57 -16.11
CA ALA A 227 16.44 16.53 -16.73
C ALA A 227 15.07 16.59 -16.03
N SER A 228 14.65 15.50 -15.39
CA SER A 228 13.41 15.42 -14.60
C SER A 228 13.68 14.76 -13.24
N PRO A 229 14.17 15.53 -12.26
CA PRO A 229 14.44 15.03 -10.92
C PRO A 229 13.21 14.41 -10.28
N SER A 230 13.43 13.33 -9.54
CA SER A 230 12.38 12.57 -8.87
C SER A 230 12.73 12.44 -7.39
N ASP A 231 11.71 12.54 -6.53
CA ASP A 231 11.85 12.35 -5.07
C ASP A 231 11.93 10.86 -4.68
N ARG A 232 11.98 9.94 -5.66
CA ARG A 232 12.15 8.50 -5.43
C ARG A 232 13.49 8.21 -4.75
N LYS A 233 13.46 7.26 -3.81
CA LYS A 233 14.65 6.74 -3.10
C LYS A 233 15.16 5.45 -3.72
N ASP A 234 15.32 5.43 -5.05
CA ASP A 234 15.81 4.28 -5.82
C ASP A 234 17.35 4.25 -5.94
N LEU A 235 17.88 3.20 -6.57
CA LEU A 235 19.32 2.98 -6.71
C LEU A 235 19.98 4.08 -7.56
N LEU A 236 19.29 4.55 -8.62
CA LEU A 236 19.76 5.66 -9.44
C LEU A 236 19.80 6.97 -8.65
N ALA A 237 18.81 7.25 -7.81
CA ALA A 237 18.83 8.39 -6.90
C ALA A 237 19.97 8.28 -5.88
N ALA A 238 20.23 7.09 -5.34
CA ALA A 238 21.38 6.84 -4.47
C ALA A 238 22.71 7.13 -5.19
N MET A 239 22.86 6.72 -6.45
CA MET A 239 24.06 7.00 -7.26
C MET A 239 24.23 8.49 -7.60
N LEU A 240 23.14 9.19 -7.92
CA LEU A 240 23.16 10.61 -8.32
C LEU A 240 23.37 11.56 -7.12
N ASN A 241 22.70 11.27 -6.01
CA ASN A 241 22.63 12.18 -4.87
C ASN A 241 23.53 11.75 -3.70
N GLY A 242 23.88 10.47 -3.64
CA GLY A 242 24.68 9.89 -2.57
C GLY A 242 26.06 10.52 -2.46
N VAL A 243 26.45 10.77 -1.22
CA VAL A 243 27.79 11.24 -0.85
C VAL A 243 28.43 10.12 -0.05
N ASP A 244 29.64 9.73 -0.43
CA ASP A 244 30.39 8.73 0.31
C ASP A 244 30.71 9.25 1.73
N PRO A 245 30.22 8.59 2.79
CA PRO A 245 30.41 9.07 4.16
C PRO A 245 31.87 9.11 4.62
N GLN A 246 32.79 8.37 3.95
CA GLN A 246 34.21 8.37 4.33
C GLN A 246 35.01 9.47 3.64
N THR A 247 34.78 9.71 2.34
CA THR A 247 35.58 10.66 1.55
C THR A 247 34.90 12.00 1.34
N GLY A 248 33.58 12.09 1.51
CA GLY A 248 32.78 13.26 1.15
C GLY A 248 32.59 13.44 -0.36
N GLU A 249 33.08 12.49 -1.18
CA GLU A 249 32.98 12.54 -2.64
C GLU A 249 31.69 11.91 -3.15
N LYS A 250 31.27 12.31 -4.36
CA LYS A 250 30.18 11.67 -5.12
C LYS A 250 30.74 10.72 -6.19
N LEU A 251 29.86 9.91 -6.77
CA LEU A 251 30.18 9.17 -7.99
C LEU A 251 30.20 10.10 -9.20
N SER A 252 31.12 9.87 -10.14
CA SER A 252 31.12 10.57 -11.43
C SER A 252 30.05 9.98 -12.34
N ASP A 253 29.54 10.77 -13.29
CA ASP A 253 28.56 10.30 -14.28
C ASP A 253 29.02 9.03 -14.99
N GLU A 254 30.29 8.97 -15.39
CA GLU A 254 30.88 7.78 -16.01
C GLU A 254 30.80 6.56 -15.07
N ASN A 255 31.12 6.72 -13.78
CA ASN A 255 31.01 5.61 -12.84
C ASN A 255 29.55 5.22 -12.59
N ILE A 256 28.61 6.17 -12.58
CA ILE A 256 27.17 5.89 -12.48
C ILE A 256 26.72 5.02 -13.66
N THR A 257 27.10 5.36 -14.89
CA THR A 257 26.84 4.55 -16.10
C THR A 257 27.43 3.14 -15.96
N ASN A 258 28.69 3.04 -15.51
CA ASN A 258 29.35 1.75 -15.24
C ASN A 258 28.57 0.90 -14.21
N GLN A 259 28.07 1.52 -13.13
CA GLN A 259 27.28 0.83 -12.12
C GLN A 259 25.92 0.38 -12.66
N LEU A 260 25.22 1.21 -13.45
CA LEU A 260 23.92 0.85 -14.04
C LEU A 260 24.02 -0.41 -14.90
N ILE A 261 25.01 -0.47 -15.79
CA ILE A 261 25.25 -1.66 -16.62
C ILE A 261 25.67 -2.84 -15.73
N THR A 262 26.51 -2.61 -14.71
CA THR A 262 26.91 -3.64 -13.75
C THR A 262 25.70 -4.28 -13.05
N PHE A 263 24.74 -3.48 -12.58
CA PHE A 263 23.54 -4.00 -11.92
C PHE A 263 22.67 -4.77 -12.90
N LEU A 264 22.47 -4.25 -14.11
CA LEU A 264 21.71 -4.96 -15.13
C LEU A 264 22.34 -6.33 -15.41
N ILE A 265 23.64 -6.41 -15.70
CA ILE A 265 24.35 -7.69 -15.90
C ILE A 265 24.16 -8.63 -14.70
N ALA A 266 24.46 -8.16 -13.48
CA ALA A 266 24.50 -9.01 -12.30
C ALA A 266 23.12 -9.51 -11.85
N GLY A 267 22.10 -8.64 -11.89
CA GLY A 267 20.79 -8.93 -11.31
C GLY A 267 19.87 -9.73 -12.23
N HIS A 268 19.97 -9.59 -13.55
CA HIS A 268 18.99 -10.24 -14.45
C HIS A 268 19.32 -11.70 -14.79
N GLU A 269 20.56 -12.01 -15.22
CA GLU A 269 20.92 -13.38 -15.63
C GLU A 269 20.89 -14.36 -14.46
N THR A 270 21.32 -13.92 -13.27
CA THR A 270 21.42 -14.80 -12.10
C THR A 270 20.05 -15.13 -11.51
N THR A 271 19.17 -14.15 -11.33
CA THR A 271 17.80 -14.40 -10.85
C THR A 271 17.00 -15.23 -11.85
N SER A 272 17.09 -14.90 -13.15
CA SER A 272 16.39 -15.65 -14.19
C SER A 272 16.87 -17.10 -14.31
N GLY A 273 18.17 -17.35 -14.22
CA GLY A 273 18.74 -18.70 -14.16
C GLY A 273 18.25 -19.46 -12.94
N THR A 274 18.24 -18.82 -11.76
CA THR A 274 17.77 -19.43 -10.51
C THR A 274 16.31 -19.86 -10.61
N LEU A 275 15.41 -18.97 -11.07
CA LEU A 275 13.99 -19.29 -11.27
C LEU A 275 13.79 -20.39 -12.32
N SER A 276 14.56 -20.36 -13.41
CA SER A 276 14.50 -21.39 -14.45
C SER A 276 14.89 -22.77 -13.92
N PHE A 277 16.00 -22.87 -13.18
CA PHE A 277 16.42 -24.12 -12.55
C PHE A 277 15.46 -24.57 -11.45
N ALA A 278 14.90 -23.65 -10.66
CA ALA A 278 13.90 -23.99 -9.65
C ALA A 278 12.66 -24.62 -10.29
N MET A 279 12.16 -24.04 -11.39
CA MET A 279 11.06 -24.63 -12.16
C MET A 279 11.41 -26.02 -12.70
N TYR A 280 12.61 -26.19 -13.27
CA TYR A 280 13.07 -27.50 -13.75
C TYR A 280 13.11 -28.53 -12.62
N GLN A 281 13.73 -28.18 -11.49
CA GLN A 281 13.89 -29.08 -10.35
C GLN A 281 12.54 -29.47 -9.74
N LEU A 282 11.62 -28.52 -9.55
CA LEU A 282 10.28 -28.83 -9.03
C LEU A 282 9.50 -29.72 -9.99
N LEU A 283 9.57 -29.47 -11.30
CA LEU A 283 8.87 -30.30 -12.29
C LEU A 283 9.45 -31.71 -12.42
N LYS A 284 10.72 -31.93 -12.08
CA LYS A 284 11.32 -33.27 -11.95
C LYS A 284 11.07 -33.93 -10.60
N ASN A 285 10.64 -33.19 -9.58
CA ASN A 285 10.45 -33.68 -8.21
C ASN A 285 9.03 -33.34 -7.71
N PRO A 286 8.00 -34.15 -8.09
CA PRO A 286 6.59 -33.88 -7.77
C PRO A 286 6.29 -33.72 -6.27
N ASP A 287 7.03 -34.42 -5.40
CA ASP A 287 6.85 -34.30 -3.95
C ASP A 287 7.22 -32.89 -3.45
N ALA A 288 8.33 -32.34 -3.94
CA ALA A 288 8.74 -30.97 -3.63
C ALA A 288 7.78 -29.95 -4.26
N TYR A 289 7.34 -30.18 -5.51
CA TYR A 289 6.33 -29.36 -6.17
C TYR A 289 5.04 -29.26 -5.35
N SER A 290 4.52 -30.40 -4.87
CA SER A 290 3.31 -30.44 -4.05
C SER A 290 3.47 -29.72 -2.71
N LYS A 291 4.65 -29.80 -2.09
CA LYS A 291 4.95 -29.09 -0.84
C LYS A 291 5.04 -27.57 -1.04
N VAL A 292 5.62 -27.11 -2.16
CA VAL A 292 5.58 -25.69 -2.54
C VAL A 292 4.14 -25.20 -2.69
N GLN A 293 3.31 -25.90 -3.47
CA GLN A 293 1.90 -25.49 -3.61
C GLN A 293 1.16 -25.48 -2.28
N LYS A 294 1.38 -26.51 -1.44
CA LYS A 294 0.77 -26.60 -0.11
C LYS A 294 1.18 -25.43 0.78
N GLU A 295 2.47 -25.09 0.82
CA GLU A 295 2.96 -23.95 1.60
C GLU A 295 2.33 -22.63 1.13
N VAL A 296 2.26 -22.40 -0.20
CA VAL A 296 1.58 -21.21 -0.74
C VAL A 296 0.11 -21.18 -0.36
N ASP A 297 -0.59 -22.31 -0.45
CA ASP A 297 -2.01 -22.42 -0.11
C ASP A 297 -2.27 -22.17 1.40
N GLU A 298 -1.36 -22.61 2.28
CA GLU A 298 -1.46 -22.43 3.73
C GLU A 298 -1.12 -20.99 4.17
N VAL A 299 -0.11 -20.38 3.55
CA VAL A 299 0.41 -19.07 3.96
C VAL A 299 -0.36 -17.92 3.33
N VAL A 300 -0.65 -18.02 2.04
CA VAL A 300 -1.27 -16.94 1.25
C VAL A 300 -2.74 -17.25 0.97
N GLY A 301 -3.07 -18.52 0.75
CA GLY A 301 -4.39 -18.94 0.29
C GLY A 301 -4.75 -18.28 -1.04
N ARG A 302 -5.99 -17.80 -1.16
CA ARG A 302 -6.53 -17.17 -2.38
C ARG A 302 -6.56 -15.64 -2.32
N GLY A 303 -6.05 -15.05 -1.23
CA GLY A 303 -5.98 -13.60 -1.07
C GLY A 303 -4.83 -12.98 -1.87
N PRO A 304 -4.71 -11.65 -1.86
CA PRO A 304 -3.57 -10.97 -2.45
C PRO A 304 -2.26 -11.39 -1.77
N VAL A 305 -1.17 -11.46 -2.54
CA VAL A 305 0.17 -11.68 -1.99
C VAL A 305 0.61 -10.40 -1.27
N LEU A 306 0.86 -10.49 0.03
CA LEU A 306 1.34 -9.39 0.86
C LEU A 306 2.81 -9.62 1.23
N VAL A 307 3.52 -8.55 1.53
CA VAL A 307 4.97 -8.60 1.82
C VAL A 307 5.29 -9.43 3.06
N GLU A 308 4.40 -9.44 4.05
CA GLU A 308 4.48 -10.27 5.26
C GLU A 308 4.33 -11.77 5.01
N HIS A 309 3.85 -12.19 3.85
CA HIS A 309 3.83 -13.61 3.50
C HIS A 309 5.24 -14.13 3.20
N LEU A 310 6.14 -13.27 2.70
CA LEU A 310 7.46 -13.70 2.23
C LEU A 310 8.35 -14.27 3.36
N THR A 311 8.16 -13.83 4.60
CA THR A 311 8.90 -14.36 5.77
C THR A 311 8.32 -15.67 6.31
N LYS A 312 7.22 -16.16 5.75
CA LYS A 312 6.50 -17.37 6.21
C LYS A 312 6.63 -18.54 5.23
N LEU A 313 7.65 -18.54 4.37
CA LEU A 313 7.83 -19.52 3.30
C LEU A 313 9.16 -20.30 3.44
N PRO A 314 9.37 -21.04 4.54
CA PRO A 314 10.62 -21.76 4.78
C PRO A 314 10.88 -22.84 3.71
N TYR A 315 9.85 -23.49 3.16
CA TYR A 315 10.04 -24.55 2.17
C TYR A 315 10.41 -24.01 0.78
N ILE A 316 9.76 -22.94 0.31
CA ILE A 316 10.20 -22.27 -0.94
C ILE A 316 11.62 -21.72 -0.77
N SER A 317 11.95 -21.15 0.40
CA SER A 317 13.32 -20.70 0.70
C SER A 317 14.32 -21.86 0.59
N ALA A 318 13.96 -23.02 1.15
CA ALA A 318 14.77 -24.23 1.06
C ALA A 318 14.90 -24.74 -0.39
N VAL A 319 13.83 -24.69 -1.19
CA VAL A 319 13.84 -25.00 -2.63
C VAL A 319 14.80 -24.09 -3.39
N LEU A 320 14.80 -22.78 -3.12
CA LEU A 320 15.72 -21.84 -3.76
C LEU A 320 17.17 -22.09 -3.34
N ARG A 321 17.43 -22.35 -2.05
CA ARG A 321 18.76 -22.72 -1.54
C ARG A 321 19.28 -24.01 -2.18
N GLU A 322 18.42 -25.03 -2.29
CA GLU A 322 18.76 -26.33 -2.89
C GLU A 322 18.97 -26.20 -4.41
N THR A 323 18.18 -25.35 -5.07
CA THR A 323 18.37 -25.02 -6.48
C THR A 323 19.74 -24.38 -6.71
N LEU A 324 20.12 -23.40 -5.89
CA LEU A 324 21.44 -22.76 -5.97
C LEU A 324 22.58 -23.71 -5.55
N ARG A 325 22.30 -24.74 -4.75
CA ARG A 325 23.28 -25.77 -4.43
C ARG A 325 23.59 -26.64 -5.66
N LEU A 326 22.55 -27.17 -6.33
CA LEU A 326 22.73 -28.07 -7.48
C LEU A 326 23.04 -27.34 -8.79
N ASN A 327 22.36 -26.22 -9.04
CA ASN A 327 22.37 -25.50 -10.31
C ASN A 327 22.55 -23.98 -10.08
N SER A 328 23.59 -23.59 -9.35
CA SER A 328 23.97 -22.18 -9.23
C SER A 328 24.25 -21.57 -10.61
N PRO A 329 23.58 -20.48 -11.02
CA PRO A 329 23.91 -19.74 -12.24
C PRO A 329 25.38 -19.29 -12.27
N ILE A 330 25.94 -18.97 -11.10
CA ILE A 330 27.37 -18.71 -10.92
C ILE A 330 28.04 -20.02 -10.51
N THR A 331 28.81 -20.61 -11.42
CA THR A 331 29.38 -21.95 -11.23
C THR A 331 30.76 -21.96 -10.57
N ALA A 332 31.45 -20.82 -10.57
CA ALA A 332 32.76 -20.65 -9.95
C ALA A 332 33.09 -19.18 -9.71
N PHE A 333 34.02 -18.91 -8.79
CA PHE A 333 34.63 -17.58 -8.65
C PHE A 333 36.16 -17.67 -8.51
N GLY A 334 36.84 -16.64 -8.99
CA GLY A 334 38.30 -16.56 -9.02
C GLY A 334 38.88 -15.73 -7.86
N LEU A 335 39.97 -16.24 -7.31
CA LEU A 335 40.77 -15.62 -6.25
C LEU A 335 42.25 -15.60 -6.65
N GLU A 336 43.05 -14.80 -5.97
CA GLU A 336 44.51 -14.87 -6.03
C GLU A 336 45.13 -14.84 -4.62
N ALA A 337 46.21 -15.59 -4.44
CA ALA A 337 46.94 -15.61 -3.17
C ALA A 337 47.65 -14.27 -2.92
N ILE A 338 47.52 -13.72 -1.71
CA ILE A 338 48.14 -12.44 -1.32
C ILE A 338 49.64 -12.63 -1.09
N ASP A 339 50.03 -13.77 -0.50
CA ASP A 339 51.40 -14.22 -0.26
C ASP A 339 51.50 -15.73 -0.51
N ASP A 340 52.73 -16.26 -0.52
CA ASP A 340 52.96 -17.70 -0.65
C ASP A 340 52.25 -18.45 0.50
N THR A 341 51.44 -19.45 0.17
CA THR A 341 50.61 -20.19 1.13
C THR A 341 50.47 -21.66 0.76
N PHE A 342 49.99 -22.48 1.69
CA PHE A 342 49.72 -23.89 1.47
C PHE A 342 48.22 -24.18 1.53
N LEU A 343 47.68 -24.83 0.50
CA LEU A 343 46.33 -25.39 0.53
C LEU A 343 46.36 -26.86 0.97
N GLY A 344 45.41 -27.26 1.81
CA GLY A 344 45.33 -28.61 2.38
C GLY A 344 46.58 -28.99 3.19
N GLY A 345 47.30 -27.98 3.70
CA GLY A 345 48.57 -28.15 4.42
C GLY A 345 49.75 -28.69 3.60
N LYS A 346 49.62 -28.89 2.28
CA LYS A 346 50.64 -29.58 1.47
C LYS A 346 50.86 -29.04 0.05
N TYR A 347 49.87 -28.37 -0.54
CA TYR A 347 49.99 -27.82 -1.91
C TYR A 347 50.45 -26.37 -1.86
N LEU A 348 51.67 -26.09 -2.33
CA LEU A 348 52.19 -24.72 -2.40
C LEU A 348 51.44 -23.92 -3.48
N VAL A 349 50.89 -22.79 -3.10
CA VAL A 349 50.31 -21.76 -3.97
C VAL A 349 51.15 -20.49 -3.80
N LYS A 350 51.75 -20.02 -4.88
CA LYS A 350 52.59 -18.83 -4.87
C LYS A 350 51.76 -17.56 -4.87
N LYS A 351 52.34 -16.49 -4.34
CA LYS A 351 51.81 -15.14 -4.42
C LYS A 351 51.34 -14.79 -5.83
N GLY A 352 50.09 -14.34 -5.95
CA GLY A 352 49.48 -13.92 -7.20
C GLY A 352 49.01 -15.03 -8.12
N GLU A 353 49.21 -16.32 -7.77
CA GLU A 353 48.60 -17.43 -8.50
C GLU A 353 47.08 -17.41 -8.37
N ILE A 354 46.40 -17.71 -9.49
CA ILE A 354 44.94 -17.72 -9.58
C ILE A 354 44.42 -19.05 -9.04
N VAL A 355 43.49 -18.99 -8.09
CA VAL A 355 42.75 -20.13 -7.58
C VAL A 355 41.27 -19.93 -7.87
N THR A 356 40.64 -20.91 -8.51
CA THR A 356 39.22 -20.90 -8.88
C THR A 356 38.46 -21.85 -7.97
N ALA A 357 37.53 -21.32 -7.19
CA ALA A 357 36.61 -22.12 -6.39
C ALA A 357 35.48 -22.63 -7.29
N LEU A 358 35.44 -23.94 -7.57
CA LEU A 358 34.47 -24.57 -8.46
C LEU A 358 33.22 -24.99 -7.66
N LEU A 359 32.22 -24.12 -7.65
CA LEU A 359 30.99 -24.31 -6.88
C LEU A 359 30.14 -25.47 -7.39
N SER A 360 30.16 -25.75 -8.70
CA SER A 360 29.45 -26.89 -9.30
C SER A 360 29.86 -28.26 -8.76
N ARG A 361 31.00 -28.35 -8.08
CA ARG A 361 31.42 -29.55 -7.34
C ARG A 361 31.45 -29.32 -5.83
N GLY A 362 31.91 -28.15 -5.38
CA GLY A 362 31.95 -27.81 -3.95
C GLY A 362 30.59 -27.83 -3.26
N HIS A 363 29.53 -27.38 -3.95
CA HIS A 363 28.17 -27.40 -3.43
C HIS A 363 27.51 -28.78 -3.46
N VAL A 364 28.14 -29.78 -4.09
CA VAL A 364 27.62 -31.15 -4.14
C VAL A 364 28.63 -32.15 -3.54
N ASP A 365 29.52 -31.67 -2.66
CA ASP A 365 30.53 -32.49 -2.01
C ASP A 365 29.87 -33.53 -1.08
N PRO A 366 30.05 -34.84 -1.32
CA PRO A 366 29.48 -35.89 -0.49
C PRO A 366 29.97 -35.86 0.97
N VAL A 367 31.10 -35.21 1.27
CA VAL A 367 31.57 -35.01 2.65
C VAL A 367 30.60 -34.14 3.44
N VAL A 368 29.95 -33.19 2.77
CA VAL A 368 28.98 -32.26 3.37
C VAL A 368 27.56 -32.81 3.26
N TYR A 369 27.17 -33.27 2.07
CA TYR A 369 25.78 -33.58 1.75
C TYR A 369 25.47 -35.08 1.70
N GLY A 370 26.45 -35.96 1.95
CA GLY A 370 26.26 -37.41 1.95
C GLY A 370 26.23 -38.04 0.55
N ASN A 371 25.91 -39.33 0.48
CA ASN A 371 25.94 -40.10 -0.77
C ASN A 371 24.85 -39.70 -1.78
N ASP A 372 23.87 -38.92 -1.36
CA ASP A 372 22.79 -38.39 -2.20
C ASP A 372 22.98 -36.90 -2.52
N ALA A 373 24.22 -36.40 -2.45
CA ALA A 373 24.56 -35.01 -2.72
C ALA A 373 24.15 -34.52 -4.12
N ASP A 374 23.97 -35.40 -5.10
CA ASP A 374 23.52 -35.04 -6.45
C ASP A 374 21.99 -34.94 -6.59
N LYS A 375 21.23 -35.36 -5.56
CA LYS A 375 19.76 -35.32 -5.56
C LYS A 375 19.24 -33.98 -5.09
N PHE A 376 18.06 -33.59 -5.60
CA PHE A 376 17.33 -32.40 -5.18
C PHE A 376 16.44 -32.73 -3.98
N ILE A 377 16.88 -32.33 -2.77
CA ILE A 377 16.20 -32.62 -1.51
C ILE A 377 16.08 -31.31 -0.73
N PRO A 378 15.03 -30.50 -0.94
CA PRO A 378 14.85 -29.22 -0.24
C PRO A 378 14.89 -29.34 1.28
N GLU A 379 14.52 -30.48 1.86
CA GLU A 379 14.47 -30.68 3.31
C GLU A 379 15.84 -30.50 3.99
N ARG A 380 16.95 -30.71 3.28
CA ARG A 380 18.31 -30.45 3.83
C ARG A 380 18.68 -28.96 3.86
N MET A 381 17.84 -28.13 3.25
CA MET A 381 18.02 -26.68 3.12
C MET A 381 17.01 -25.88 3.95
N LEU A 382 16.18 -26.56 4.75
CA LEU A 382 15.40 -25.92 5.80
C LEU A 382 16.34 -25.26 6.81
N ASP A 383 15.86 -24.20 7.47
CA ASP A 383 16.71 -23.28 8.25
C ASP A 383 17.62 -23.99 9.27
N ASP A 384 17.07 -24.93 10.06
CA ASP A 384 17.83 -25.67 11.07
C ASP A 384 18.96 -26.53 10.46
N GLU A 385 18.65 -27.29 9.40
CA GLU A 385 19.64 -28.15 8.73
C GLU A 385 20.66 -27.32 7.94
N PHE A 386 20.22 -26.24 7.29
CA PHE A 386 21.11 -25.32 6.60
C PHE A 386 22.10 -24.66 7.58
N ALA A 387 21.62 -24.24 8.76
CA ALA A 387 22.45 -23.71 9.83
C ALA A 387 23.43 -24.76 10.36
N ARG A 388 22.98 -26.00 10.56
CA ARG A 388 23.85 -27.11 10.96
C ARG A 388 24.97 -27.35 9.94
N LEU A 389 24.62 -27.46 8.66
CA LEU A 389 25.57 -27.72 7.57
C LEU A 389 26.64 -26.64 7.46
N ASN A 390 26.26 -25.36 7.45
CA ASN A 390 27.25 -24.27 7.37
C ASN A 390 28.13 -24.16 8.63
N LYS A 391 27.64 -24.62 9.79
CA LYS A 391 28.44 -24.65 11.02
C LYS A 391 29.46 -25.79 11.01
N GLU A 392 29.04 -26.98 10.59
CA GLU A 392 29.92 -28.16 10.51
C GLU A 392 30.90 -28.07 9.33
N TYR A 393 30.44 -27.49 8.21
CA TYR A 393 31.16 -27.35 6.96
C TYR A 393 31.14 -25.89 6.49
N PRO A 394 31.97 -25.02 7.08
CA PRO A 394 32.09 -23.64 6.67
C PRO A 394 32.22 -23.44 5.16
N ASN A 395 31.59 -22.39 4.63
CA ASN A 395 31.62 -22.01 3.23
C ASN A 395 31.12 -23.09 2.24
N CYS A 396 30.27 -24.04 2.68
CA CYS A 396 29.71 -25.10 1.83
C CYS A 396 28.63 -24.63 0.83
N TRP A 397 28.15 -23.39 0.99
CA TRP A 397 27.16 -22.77 0.12
C TRP A 397 27.53 -21.30 -0.15
N LYS A 398 28.00 -21.01 -1.36
CA LYS A 398 28.55 -19.71 -1.78
C LYS A 398 28.03 -19.17 -3.13
N PRO A 399 26.73 -19.28 -3.47
CA PRO A 399 26.22 -18.76 -4.74
C PRO A 399 26.28 -17.22 -4.84
N PHE A 400 26.34 -16.51 -3.70
CA PHE A 400 26.40 -15.05 -3.64
C PHE A 400 27.82 -14.50 -3.46
N GLY A 401 28.86 -15.31 -3.69
CA GLY A 401 30.25 -14.87 -3.56
C GLY A 401 30.78 -14.92 -2.12
N ASN A 402 31.87 -14.19 -1.85
CA ASN A 402 32.61 -14.29 -0.60
C ASN A 402 33.07 -12.93 -0.07
N GLY A 403 33.06 -12.78 1.26
CA GLY A 403 33.67 -11.68 1.98
C GLY A 403 33.12 -10.30 1.59
N LYS A 404 33.99 -9.28 1.57
CA LYS A 404 33.60 -7.91 1.17
C LYS A 404 33.12 -7.80 -0.29
N ARG A 405 33.31 -8.85 -1.10
CA ARG A 405 32.87 -8.93 -2.50
C ARG A 405 31.63 -9.83 -2.65
N ALA A 406 30.98 -10.21 -1.55
CA ALA A 406 29.68 -10.85 -1.58
C ALA A 406 28.65 -9.95 -2.26
N CYS A 407 27.65 -10.58 -2.89
CA CYS A 407 26.64 -9.89 -3.67
C CYS A 407 25.78 -8.99 -2.77
N ILE A 408 25.94 -7.67 -2.93
CA ILE A 408 25.12 -6.68 -2.22
C ILE A 408 23.64 -6.78 -2.63
N GLY A 409 23.36 -7.29 -3.83
CA GLY A 409 22.01 -7.48 -4.36
C GLY A 409 21.31 -8.76 -3.87
N ARG A 410 21.96 -9.58 -3.01
CA ARG A 410 21.35 -10.82 -2.49
C ARG A 410 19.94 -10.62 -1.92
N PRO A 411 19.67 -9.62 -1.06
CA PRO A 411 18.34 -9.41 -0.51
C PRO A 411 17.28 -9.09 -1.59
N PHE A 412 17.66 -8.31 -2.61
CA PHE A 412 16.80 -7.99 -3.75
C PHE A 412 16.41 -9.25 -4.54
N ALA A 413 17.43 -10.01 -4.96
CA ALA A 413 17.24 -11.23 -5.75
C ALA A 413 16.43 -12.28 -4.98
N TRP A 414 16.63 -12.37 -3.66
CA TRP A 414 15.89 -13.29 -2.80
C TRP A 414 14.41 -12.93 -2.72
N GLN A 415 14.09 -11.65 -2.45
CA GLN A 415 12.70 -11.18 -2.38
C GLN A 415 11.99 -11.35 -3.72
N GLU A 416 12.64 -10.97 -4.82
CA GLU A 416 12.10 -11.15 -6.17
C GLU A 416 11.83 -12.63 -6.47
N SER A 417 12.78 -13.52 -6.16
CA SER A 417 12.64 -14.95 -6.41
C SER A 417 11.49 -15.56 -5.60
N LEU A 418 11.40 -15.24 -4.30
CA LEU A 418 10.30 -15.68 -3.44
C LEU A 418 8.95 -15.19 -3.97
N LEU A 419 8.85 -13.90 -4.29
CA LEU A 419 7.62 -13.32 -4.80
C LEU A 419 7.19 -13.96 -6.13
N ALA A 420 8.12 -14.12 -7.07
CA ALA A 420 7.85 -14.77 -8.35
C ALA A 420 7.33 -16.20 -8.16
N MET A 421 7.99 -16.99 -7.31
CA MET A 421 7.56 -18.35 -6.97
C MET A 421 6.15 -18.36 -6.36
N VAL A 422 5.88 -17.49 -5.39
CA VAL A 422 4.56 -17.42 -4.73
C VAL A 422 3.47 -17.07 -5.72
N VAL A 423 3.62 -15.97 -6.49
CA VAL A 423 2.58 -15.52 -7.41
C VAL A 423 2.33 -16.59 -8.49
N LEU A 424 3.38 -17.25 -9.00
CA LEU A 424 3.24 -18.30 -10.00
C LEU A 424 2.55 -19.55 -9.43
N PHE A 425 3.00 -20.06 -8.28
CA PHE A 425 2.45 -21.30 -7.70
C PHE A 425 1.09 -21.10 -7.03
N GLN A 426 0.74 -19.87 -6.62
CA GLN A 426 -0.62 -19.55 -6.18
C GLN A 426 -1.62 -19.69 -7.34
N ASN A 427 -1.22 -19.28 -8.54
CA ASN A 427 -2.14 -19.10 -9.66
C ASN A 427 -2.10 -20.24 -10.70
N PHE A 428 -1.02 -21.00 -10.80
CA PHE A 428 -0.82 -21.98 -11.88
C PHE A 428 -0.39 -23.37 -11.39
N ASN A 429 -0.86 -24.37 -12.14
CA ASN A 429 -0.25 -25.70 -12.24
C ASN A 429 0.69 -25.70 -13.44
N PHE A 430 1.89 -26.26 -13.27
CA PHE A 430 2.91 -26.30 -14.31
C PHE A 430 3.21 -27.74 -14.73
N THR A 431 3.50 -27.92 -16.01
CA THR A 431 4.04 -29.18 -16.56
C THR A 431 5.17 -28.86 -17.54
N MET A 432 6.11 -29.79 -17.73
CA MET A 432 7.05 -29.68 -18.85
C MET A 432 6.28 -29.85 -20.16
N THR A 433 6.57 -29.02 -21.17
CA THR A 433 5.98 -29.20 -22.51
C THR A 433 6.43 -30.52 -23.12
N ASP A 434 7.72 -30.84 -22.97
CA ASP A 434 8.26 -32.17 -23.24
C ASP A 434 8.56 -32.88 -21.92
N PRO A 435 7.77 -33.91 -21.53
CA PRO A 435 8.02 -34.69 -20.32
C PRO A 435 9.40 -35.37 -20.29
N ASN A 436 9.99 -35.61 -21.47
CA ASN A 436 11.29 -36.27 -21.63
C ASN A 436 12.47 -35.29 -21.70
N TYR A 437 12.21 -33.98 -21.59
CA TYR A 437 13.27 -32.98 -21.60
C TYR A 437 14.34 -33.34 -20.56
N ALA A 438 15.58 -33.46 -21.03
CA ALA A 438 16.77 -33.61 -20.21
C ALA A 438 17.46 -32.24 -20.14
N LEU A 439 17.99 -31.89 -18.97
CA LEU A 439 18.59 -30.58 -18.77
C LEU A 439 19.77 -30.34 -19.72
N GLU A 440 19.55 -29.47 -20.69
CA GLU A 440 20.60 -28.84 -21.48
C GLU A 440 20.96 -27.49 -20.85
N ILE A 441 22.25 -27.14 -20.89
CA ILE A 441 22.76 -25.93 -20.25
C ILE A 441 23.25 -24.96 -21.31
N LYS A 442 22.65 -23.77 -21.32
CA LYS A 442 23.19 -22.61 -22.03
C LYS A 442 24.18 -21.90 -21.13
N GLN A 443 25.42 -21.75 -21.59
CA GLN A 443 26.51 -21.15 -20.82
C GLN A 443 27.03 -19.87 -21.48
N THR A 444 26.95 -18.76 -20.76
CA THR A 444 27.56 -17.45 -21.09
C THR A 444 28.62 -17.12 -20.04
N LEU A 445 28.49 -16.00 -19.32
CA LEU A 445 29.15 -15.75 -18.04
C LEU A 445 28.52 -16.60 -16.92
N THR A 446 27.21 -16.83 -17.01
CA THR A 446 26.41 -17.65 -16.09
C THR A 446 25.84 -18.87 -16.82
N ILE A 447 25.11 -19.73 -16.11
CA ILE A 447 24.37 -20.85 -16.70
C ILE A 447 22.86 -20.72 -16.49
N LYS A 448 22.10 -21.26 -17.44
CA LYS A 448 20.64 -21.46 -17.35
C LYS A 448 20.21 -22.67 -18.18
N PRO A 449 19.01 -23.23 -17.96
CA PRO A 449 18.44 -24.22 -18.87
C PRO A 449 18.36 -23.70 -20.30
N ASP A 450 18.72 -24.52 -21.29
CA ASP A 450 18.54 -24.21 -22.71
C ASP A 450 17.25 -24.84 -23.22
N HIS A 451 16.50 -24.14 -24.08
CA HIS A 451 15.27 -24.67 -24.70
C HIS A 451 14.29 -25.35 -23.70
N PHE A 452 14.19 -24.83 -22.48
CA PHE A 452 13.32 -25.39 -21.45
C PHE A 452 11.92 -24.77 -21.51
N TYR A 453 10.97 -25.54 -22.07
CA TYR A 453 9.59 -25.11 -22.23
C TYR A 453 8.64 -25.72 -21.19
N ILE A 454 7.76 -24.88 -20.64
CA ILE A 454 6.73 -25.25 -19.68
C ILE A 454 5.33 -24.89 -20.19
N ASN A 455 4.32 -25.60 -19.71
CA ASN A 455 2.91 -25.22 -19.86
C ASN A 455 2.36 -24.76 -18.51
N ALA A 456 1.55 -23.71 -18.52
CA ALA A 456 0.92 -23.14 -17.32
C ALA A 456 -0.60 -23.22 -17.43
N THR A 457 -1.25 -23.90 -16.48
CA THR A 457 -2.71 -24.02 -16.40
C THR A 457 -3.22 -23.32 -15.16
N LEU A 458 -4.19 -22.41 -15.28
CA LEU A 458 -4.77 -21.72 -14.14
C LEU A 458 -5.34 -22.72 -13.12
N ARG A 459 -5.03 -22.49 -11.84
CA ARG A 459 -5.56 -23.27 -10.72
C ARG A 459 -7.03 -22.93 -10.49
N HIS A 460 -7.72 -23.81 -9.77
CA HIS A 460 -9.09 -23.61 -9.28
C HIS A 460 -10.16 -23.35 -10.36
N GLY A 461 -9.87 -23.66 -11.63
CA GLY A 461 -10.79 -23.41 -12.74
C GLY A 461 -10.97 -21.93 -13.06
N MET A 462 -10.06 -21.06 -12.60
CA MET A 462 -10.12 -19.63 -12.86
C MET A 462 -9.95 -19.32 -14.34
N THR A 463 -10.67 -18.31 -14.81
CA THR A 463 -10.47 -17.65 -16.10
C THR A 463 -9.40 -16.55 -15.97
N PRO A 464 -8.76 -16.15 -17.08
CA PRO A 464 -7.83 -15.01 -17.06
C PRO A 464 -8.47 -13.71 -16.55
N THR A 465 -9.76 -13.50 -16.80
CA THR A 465 -10.51 -12.33 -16.30
C THR A 465 -10.73 -12.37 -14.80
N GLU A 466 -11.02 -13.55 -14.23
CA GLU A 466 -11.12 -13.71 -12.77
C GLU A 466 -9.76 -13.49 -12.11
N LEU A 467 -8.67 -13.99 -12.70
CA LEU A 467 -7.31 -13.71 -12.22
C LEU A 467 -7.04 -12.20 -12.23
N GLU A 468 -7.40 -11.49 -13.30
CA GLU A 468 -7.25 -10.03 -13.38
C GLU A 468 -7.97 -9.30 -12.25
N HIS A 469 -9.18 -9.72 -11.89
CA HIS A 469 -9.93 -9.14 -10.77
C HIS A 469 -9.32 -9.45 -9.39
N VAL A 470 -8.78 -10.65 -9.20
CA VAL A 470 -8.09 -11.04 -7.96
C VAL A 470 -6.79 -10.25 -7.80
N LEU A 471 -5.97 -10.16 -8.86
CA LEU A 471 -4.72 -9.41 -8.85
C LEU A 471 -4.96 -7.90 -8.70
N ALA A 472 -6.10 -7.38 -9.17
CA ALA A 472 -6.52 -5.98 -9.00
C ALA A 472 -7.18 -5.67 -7.64
N GLY A 473 -7.33 -6.66 -6.74
CA GLY A 473 -7.85 -6.46 -5.38
C GLY A 473 -9.38 -6.37 -5.26
N ASN A 474 -10.14 -6.78 -6.28
CA ASN A 474 -11.61 -6.69 -6.32
C ASN A 474 -12.36 -8.00 -5.97
N GLY A 475 -11.67 -9.00 -5.41
CA GLY A 475 -12.26 -10.27 -4.96
C GLY A 475 -12.55 -10.30 -3.45
N ALA A 476 -13.81 -10.56 -3.08
CA ALA A 476 -14.36 -10.35 -1.73
C ALA A 476 -14.11 -11.47 -0.69
N THR A 477 -14.15 -11.06 0.60
CA THR A 477 -14.52 -11.78 1.87
C THR A 477 -13.49 -12.76 2.48
N SER A 478 -13.21 -12.83 3.80
CA SER A 478 -13.98 -12.50 5.01
C SER A 478 -13.11 -12.43 6.30
N SER A 479 -13.50 -11.55 7.22
CA SER A 479 -13.49 -11.62 8.71
C SER A 479 -12.30 -12.20 9.50
N SER A 480 -11.74 -11.38 10.40
CA SER A 480 -11.85 -11.62 11.85
C SER A 480 -11.46 -10.38 12.68
N THR A 481 -12.47 -9.68 13.19
CA THR A 481 -12.39 -8.66 14.23
C THR A 481 -12.25 -9.34 15.60
N HIS A 482 -11.18 -9.05 16.34
CA HIS A 482 -11.11 -9.33 17.77
C HIS A 482 -11.30 -8.04 18.58
N ASN A 483 -12.43 -7.99 19.28
CA ASN A 483 -12.78 -7.01 20.30
C ASN A 483 -11.91 -7.20 21.55
N ILE A 484 -11.26 -6.14 22.05
CA ILE A 484 -10.96 -5.98 23.48
C ILE A 484 -11.31 -4.54 23.90
N LYS A 485 -11.99 -4.44 25.05
CA LYS A 485 -12.64 -3.26 25.61
C LYS A 485 -11.66 -2.17 26.08
N ALA A 486 -12.19 -0.95 26.06
CA ALA A 486 -11.58 0.31 26.48
C ALA A 486 -11.20 0.40 27.97
N ALA A 487 -10.14 1.19 28.23
CA ALA A 487 -9.97 1.98 29.45
C ALA A 487 -9.42 3.37 29.06
N ALA A 488 -9.86 4.40 29.77
CA ALA A 488 -9.86 5.80 29.37
C ALA A 488 -8.64 6.62 29.85
N ASN A 489 -8.38 7.71 29.10
CA ASN A 489 -7.78 9.01 29.47
C ASN A 489 -6.42 9.07 30.20
N SER A 490 -5.46 9.79 29.60
CA SER A 490 -5.10 11.16 30.05
C SER A 490 -3.99 11.80 29.19
N ASP A 491 -4.12 13.10 28.93
CA ASP A 491 -3.10 14.03 28.41
C ASP A 491 -1.74 13.89 29.12
N THR A 492 -0.62 14.07 28.40
CA THR A 492 0.49 14.91 28.87
C THR A 492 1.51 15.29 27.78
N LYS A 493 1.92 16.56 27.82
CA LYS A 493 3.04 17.15 27.09
C LYS A 493 4.39 16.71 27.68
N ALA A 494 5.38 16.57 26.81
CA ALA A 494 6.78 16.32 27.15
C ALA A 494 7.46 17.51 27.83
N GLY A 495 8.23 17.20 28.89
CA GLY A 495 9.21 18.04 29.57
C GLY A 495 9.94 17.18 30.61
N GLY A 496 11.26 17.00 30.45
CA GLY A 496 12.03 15.89 31.01
C GLY A 496 12.14 15.79 32.54
N SER A 497 12.06 14.55 33.02
CA SER A 497 12.41 14.14 34.40
C SER A 497 13.16 12.80 34.47
N GLY A 498 13.54 12.19 33.34
CA GLY A 498 14.14 10.86 33.31
C GLY A 498 15.66 10.84 33.56
N LYS A 499 16.18 9.76 34.16
CA LYS A 499 17.62 9.54 34.38
C LYS A 499 18.38 9.47 33.05
N PRO A 500 19.58 10.08 32.92
CA PRO A 500 20.29 10.11 31.65
C PRO A 500 20.70 8.70 31.19
N MET A 501 20.67 8.45 29.88
CA MET A 501 21.25 7.26 29.23
C MET A 501 21.92 7.62 27.89
N ALA A 502 22.80 6.76 27.40
CA ALA A 502 23.44 6.89 26.09
C ALA A 502 23.14 5.68 25.20
N ILE A 503 22.90 5.92 23.91
CA ILE A 503 22.55 4.89 22.93
C ILE A 503 23.49 5.03 21.73
N PHE A 504 24.13 3.94 21.34
CA PHE A 504 25.03 3.91 20.19
C PHE A 504 24.61 2.85 19.18
N TYR A 505 24.81 3.12 17.89
CA TYR A 505 24.45 2.18 16.82
C TYR A 505 25.56 1.87 15.83
N GLY A 506 25.67 0.61 15.42
CA GLY A 506 26.47 0.16 14.29
C GLY A 506 25.57 -0.30 13.15
N SER A 507 25.57 0.41 12.02
CA SER A 507 24.62 0.21 10.93
C SER A 507 25.22 0.56 9.57
N ASN A 508 25.17 -0.35 8.58
CA ASN A 508 25.42 0.03 7.17
C ASN A 508 24.11 0.29 6.41
N SER A 509 23.01 -0.33 6.82
CA SER A 509 21.72 -0.31 6.11
C SER A 509 20.64 0.55 6.78
N GLY A 510 20.98 1.31 7.82
CA GLY A 510 20.05 2.18 8.56
C GLY A 510 19.18 1.48 9.61
N THR A 511 19.10 0.14 9.64
CA THR A 511 18.20 -0.58 10.55
C THR A 511 18.53 -0.39 12.03
N CYS A 512 19.78 -0.61 12.45
CA CYS A 512 20.19 -0.41 13.85
C CYS A 512 20.08 1.05 14.29
N GLU A 513 20.24 1.99 13.36
CA GLU A 513 20.03 3.43 13.60
C GLU A 513 18.56 3.74 13.88
N ALA A 514 17.64 3.16 13.10
CA ALA A 514 16.20 3.32 13.34
C ALA A 514 15.79 2.75 14.71
N LEU A 515 16.28 1.56 15.07
CA LEU A 515 16.03 0.94 16.38
C LEU A 515 16.61 1.78 17.54
N ALA A 516 17.83 2.31 17.38
CA ALA A 516 18.44 3.18 18.38
C ALA A 516 17.65 4.50 18.57
N ASN A 517 17.15 5.10 17.49
CA ASN A 517 16.32 6.30 17.57
C ASN A 517 14.94 6.01 18.21
N ARG A 518 14.38 4.82 17.96
CA ARG A 518 13.17 4.36 18.61
C ARG A 518 13.36 4.20 20.11
N LEU A 519 14.39 3.46 20.53
CA LEU A 519 14.74 3.29 21.94
C LEU A 519 14.93 4.65 22.64
N ALA A 520 15.55 5.62 21.95
CA ALA A 520 15.70 6.97 22.46
C ALA A 520 14.36 7.70 22.66
N SER A 521 13.40 7.48 21.77
CA SER A 521 12.03 8.00 21.86
C SER A 521 11.23 7.32 22.99
N ASP A 522 11.49 6.04 23.26
CA ASP A 522 10.76 5.26 24.26
C ASP A 522 11.33 5.43 25.69
N ALA A 523 12.61 5.78 25.84
CA ALA A 523 13.29 6.00 27.12
C ALA A 523 12.53 6.88 28.15
N PRO A 524 11.91 8.03 27.77
CA PRO A 524 11.12 8.85 28.69
C PRO A 524 9.97 8.09 29.36
N SER A 525 9.36 7.14 28.65
CA SER A 525 8.26 6.34 29.18
C SER A 525 8.69 5.38 30.27
N HIS A 526 9.99 5.07 30.36
CA HIS A 526 10.56 4.17 31.35
C HIS A 526 11.38 4.91 32.43
N GLY A 527 11.19 6.23 32.55
CA GLY A 527 11.90 7.06 33.54
C GLY A 527 13.35 7.38 33.17
N PHE A 528 13.74 7.22 31.90
CA PHE A 528 15.07 7.56 31.37
C PHE A 528 15.02 8.72 30.36
N SER A 529 16.17 9.29 30.01
CA SER A 529 16.28 10.31 28.97
C SER A 529 17.53 10.03 28.14
N ALA A 530 17.36 9.78 26.85
CA ALA A 530 18.47 9.57 25.92
C ALA A 530 19.25 10.88 25.70
N THR A 531 20.36 11.04 26.43
CA THR A 531 21.22 12.23 26.37
C THR A 531 22.25 12.18 25.25
N THR A 532 22.46 11.00 24.67
CA THR A 532 23.40 10.79 23.56
C THR A 532 22.85 9.69 22.67
N VAL A 533 22.71 9.97 21.37
CA VAL A 533 22.36 9.00 20.33
C VAL A 533 23.30 9.24 19.16
N GLY A 534 24.03 8.20 18.72
CA GLY A 534 25.01 8.38 17.64
C GLY A 534 25.66 7.08 17.17
N PRO A 535 26.47 7.15 16.09
CA PRO A 535 27.18 6.00 15.56
C PRO A 535 28.18 5.46 16.59
N LEU A 536 28.42 4.15 16.57
CA LEU A 536 29.25 3.46 17.57
C LEU A 536 30.71 3.95 17.57
N ASP A 537 31.24 4.39 16.43
CA ASP A 537 32.57 5.01 16.35
C ASP A 537 32.71 6.28 17.20
N GLN A 538 31.61 7.00 17.49
CA GLN A 538 31.62 8.16 18.40
C GLN A 538 31.89 7.76 19.86
N ALA A 539 31.61 6.52 20.23
CA ALA A 539 31.87 5.99 21.57
C ALA A 539 33.33 5.57 21.79
N LYS A 540 34.17 5.58 20.74
CA LYS A 540 35.59 5.22 20.84
C LYS A 540 36.28 6.08 21.89
N GLN A 541 36.86 5.45 22.91
CA GLN A 541 37.52 6.12 24.05
C GLN A 541 36.62 7.09 24.85
N ASN A 542 35.31 7.07 24.61
CA ASN A 542 34.37 8.03 25.17
C ASN A 542 33.04 7.37 25.58
N LEU A 543 33.11 6.13 26.06
CA LEU A 543 31.96 5.45 26.66
C LEU A 543 31.63 6.12 28.00
N PRO A 544 30.37 6.55 28.22
CA PRO A 544 29.98 7.13 29.50
C PRO A 544 30.11 6.14 30.68
N GLU A 545 30.68 6.62 31.79
CA GLU A 545 30.82 5.86 33.04
C GLU A 545 29.71 6.16 34.06
N ASP A 546 28.96 7.25 33.88
CA ASP A 546 28.00 7.79 34.84
C ASP A 546 26.54 7.41 34.55
N ARG A 547 26.27 6.73 33.43
CA ARG A 547 24.92 6.43 32.92
C ARG A 547 24.90 5.11 32.14
N PRO A 548 23.74 4.44 31.99
CA PRO A 548 23.65 3.22 31.20
C PRO A 548 23.91 3.49 29.70
N VAL A 549 24.62 2.56 29.07
CA VAL A 549 24.93 2.57 27.64
C VAL A 549 24.21 1.44 26.93
N VAL A 550 23.41 1.72 25.90
CA VAL A 550 22.77 0.69 25.06
C VAL A 550 23.41 0.71 23.68
N ILE A 551 23.86 -0.45 23.20
CA ILE A 551 24.51 -0.61 21.89
C ILE A 551 23.64 -1.47 20.99
N VAL A 552 23.18 -0.92 19.87
CA VAL A 552 22.41 -1.65 18.85
C VAL A 552 23.28 -1.82 17.62
N THR A 553 23.72 -3.04 17.30
CA THR A 553 24.67 -3.24 16.20
C THR A 553 24.40 -4.50 15.39
N ALA A 554 24.91 -4.51 14.15
CA ALA A 554 24.78 -5.63 13.22
C ALA A 554 26.13 -6.26 12.88
N SER A 555 26.12 -7.41 12.20
CA SER A 555 27.31 -7.98 11.54
C SER A 555 27.07 -8.05 10.03
N TYR A 556 28.09 -7.72 9.24
CA TYR A 556 28.06 -7.84 7.78
C TYR A 556 29.18 -8.78 7.34
N GLU A 557 28.85 -10.03 6.98
CA GLU A 557 29.85 -11.08 6.70
C GLU A 557 30.90 -11.19 7.82
N GLY A 558 30.43 -11.04 9.06
CA GLY A 558 31.27 -11.08 10.26
C GLY A 558 32.07 -9.82 10.52
N GLN A 559 32.11 -8.86 9.59
CA GLN A 559 32.78 -7.58 9.80
C GLN A 559 31.87 -6.57 10.51
N PRO A 560 32.45 -5.60 11.25
CA PRO A 560 31.67 -4.53 11.83
C PRO A 560 31.04 -3.65 10.75
N PRO A 561 29.89 -3.03 11.08
CA PRO A 561 29.39 -1.89 10.32
C PRO A 561 30.49 -0.82 10.18
N SER A 562 30.49 -0.11 9.06
CA SER A 562 31.52 0.90 8.75
C SER A 562 31.60 1.99 9.81
N ASN A 563 30.47 2.42 10.38
CA ASN A 563 30.37 3.39 11.48
C ASN A 563 30.57 2.78 12.89
N ALA A 564 31.09 1.55 12.95
CA ALA A 564 31.51 0.85 14.17
C ALA A 564 32.94 0.28 14.05
N ALA A 565 33.59 0.41 12.89
CA ALA A 565 34.85 -0.26 12.61
C ALA A 565 36.00 0.27 13.48
N HIS A 566 36.04 1.58 13.73
CA HIS A 566 37.07 2.18 14.58
C HIS A 566 36.86 1.84 16.05
N PHE A 567 35.60 1.74 16.50
CA PHE A 567 35.26 1.31 17.84
C PHE A 567 35.65 -0.16 18.09
N ILE A 568 35.31 -1.07 17.17
CA ILE A 568 35.68 -2.49 17.31
C ILE A 568 37.19 -2.67 17.35
N LYS A 569 37.94 -2.01 16.45
CA LYS A 569 39.40 -2.07 16.45
C LYS A 569 39.98 -1.56 17.78
N TRP A 570 39.45 -0.46 18.30
CA TRP A 570 39.87 0.06 19.60
C TRP A 570 39.57 -0.94 20.73
N MET A 571 38.41 -1.61 20.72
CA MET A 571 38.08 -2.60 21.75
C MET A 571 39.00 -3.83 21.73
N GLU A 572 39.46 -4.24 20.54
CA GLU A 572 40.42 -5.34 20.41
C GLU A 572 41.78 -4.99 21.04
N ASP A 573 42.15 -3.71 21.06
CA ASP A 573 43.41 -3.20 21.65
C ASP A 573 43.32 -2.91 23.17
N LEU A 574 42.13 -2.98 23.77
CA LEU A 574 41.94 -2.80 25.22
C LEU A 574 42.67 -3.89 26.01
N ASN A 575 43.27 -3.54 27.14
CA ASN A 575 44.01 -4.43 28.04
C ASN A 575 43.65 -4.17 29.51
N GLY A 576 43.44 -5.24 30.29
CA GLY A 576 43.07 -5.12 31.71
C GLY A 576 41.59 -4.76 31.91
N ASN A 577 41.31 -3.91 32.91
CA ASN A 577 39.95 -3.61 33.40
C ASN A 577 39.47 -2.20 33.04
N GLU A 578 39.81 -1.71 31.85
CA GLU A 578 39.53 -0.32 31.43
C GLU A 578 38.04 0.03 31.39
N MET A 579 37.13 -0.95 31.38
CA MET A 579 35.68 -0.76 31.33
C MET A 579 34.99 -0.92 32.70
N GLU A 580 35.73 -1.01 33.82
CA GLU A 580 35.20 -1.31 35.17
C GLU A 580 33.99 -0.45 35.60
N LYS A 581 33.93 0.80 35.13
CA LYS A 581 32.84 1.74 35.46
C LYS A 581 31.73 1.81 34.42
N VAL A 582 31.84 1.11 33.30
CA VAL A 582 30.84 1.16 32.22
C VAL A 582 29.73 0.15 32.50
N SER A 583 28.49 0.62 32.50
CA SER A 583 27.29 -0.24 32.56
C SER A 583 26.61 -0.27 31.20
N TYR A 584 26.44 -1.47 30.62
CA TYR A 584 26.01 -1.58 29.22
C TYR A 584 24.96 -2.67 28.94
N ALA A 585 24.22 -2.52 27.84
CA ALA A 585 23.36 -3.54 27.24
C ALA A 585 23.59 -3.58 25.71
N VAL A 586 23.44 -4.75 25.10
CA VAL A 586 23.64 -4.94 23.65
C VAL A 586 22.40 -5.56 23.02
N PHE A 587 21.99 -5.03 21.86
CA PHE A 587 21.02 -5.66 20.98
C PHE A 587 21.65 -5.99 19.63
N ALA A 588 21.47 -7.24 19.20
CA ALA A 588 22.11 -7.81 18.02
C ALA A 588 21.13 -7.92 16.85
N CYS A 589 21.40 -7.20 15.76
CA CYS A 589 20.67 -7.39 14.50
C CYS A 589 21.45 -8.33 13.58
N GLY A 590 20.80 -9.32 12.99
CA GLY A 590 21.43 -10.28 12.09
C GLY A 590 20.43 -11.00 11.20
N HIS A 591 20.94 -11.92 10.39
CA HIS A 591 20.15 -12.79 9.53
C HIS A 591 20.81 -14.18 9.55
N HIS A 592 20.09 -15.23 9.96
CA HIS A 592 20.71 -16.54 10.25
C HIS A 592 21.35 -17.21 9.03
N ASP A 593 20.93 -16.87 7.81
CA ASP A 593 21.57 -17.28 6.56
C ASP A 593 23.09 -17.04 6.54
N TRP A 594 23.59 -16.08 7.33
CA TRP A 594 25.01 -15.82 7.54
C TRP A 594 25.55 -16.62 8.72
N VAL A 595 25.33 -17.94 8.69
CA VAL A 595 25.50 -18.88 9.81
C VAL A 595 26.81 -18.69 10.59
N GLU A 596 27.95 -18.64 9.89
CA GLU A 596 29.28 -18.48 10.52
C GLU A 596 29.49 -17.13 11.21
N THR A 597 28.75 -16.12 10.77
CA THR A 597 28.95 -14.73 11.19
C THR A 597 27.73 -14.15 11.89
N PHE A 598 26.75 -15.00 12.20
CA PHE A 598 25.49 -14.62 12.81
C PHE A 598 25.72 -13.96 14.18
N HIS A 599 25.44 -12.66 14.22
CA HIS A 599 25.71 -11.75 15.34
C HIS A 599 27.18 -11.73 15.83
N ARG A 600 28.17 -12.04 14.99
CA ARG A 600 29.60 -12.05 15.38
C ARG A 600 30.02 -10.75 16.10
N ILE A 601 29.70 -9.60 15.53
CA ILE A 601 30.11 -8.29 16.03
C ILE A 601 29.34 -7.90 17.30
N PRO A 602 28.01 -8.01 17.38
CA PRO A 602 27.29 -7.85 18.65
C PRO A 602 27.84 -8.75 19.76
N LYS A 603 28.09 -10.03 19.49
CA LYS A 603 28.67 -10.98 20.46
C LYS A 603 30.09 -10.56 20.88
N LEU A 604 30.90 -10.05 19.94
CA LEU A 604 32.23 -9.53 20.24
C LEU A 604 32.14 -8.31 21.17
N VAL A 605 31.25 -7.36 20.89
CA VAL A 605 31.03 -6.18 21.74
C VAL A 605 30.60 -6.59 23.14
N ASP A 606 29.55 -7.40 23.22
CA ASP A 606 28.97 -7.83 24.50
C ASP A 606 29.99 -8.59 25.36
N SER A 607 30.73 -9.54 24.78
CA SER A 607 31.70 -10.34 25.53
C SER A 607 33.00 -9.58 25.86
N THR A 608 33.42 -8.62 25.03
CA THR A 608 34.65 -7.86 25.28
C THR A 608 34.44 -6.85 26.39
N LEU A 609 33.31 -6.13 26.41
CA LEU A 609 33.01 -5.18 27.49
C LEU A 609 32.98 -5.86 28.86
N GLU A 610 32.36 -7.04 28.98
CA GLU A 610 32.38 -7.84 30.21
C GLU A 610 33.81 -8.24 30.62
N LYS A 611 34.58 -8.80 29.68
CA LYS A 611 35.98 -9.21 29.95
C LYS A 611 36.89 -8.07 30.38
N ARG A 612 36.57 -6.83 30.01
CA ARG A 612 37.33 -5.62 30.37
C ARG A 612 36.78 -4.93 31.63
N GLY A 613 35.92 -5.59 32.40
CA GLY A 613 35.38 -5.10 33.67
C GLY A 613 34.01 -4.41 33.58
N GLY A 614 33.46 -4.24 32.38
CA GLY A 614 32.14 -3.64 32.18
C GLY A 614 31.03 -4.46 32.84
N THR A 615 30.05 -3.77 33.42
CA THR A 615 28.90 -4.41 34.04
C THR A 615 27.77 -4.56 33.03
N ARG A 616 27.50 -5.80 32.58
CA ARG A 616 26.33 -6.11 31.74
C ARG A 616 25.04 -5.83 32.55
N LEU A 617 24.17 -4.98 32.02
CA LEU A 617 22.91 -4.57 32.64
C LEU A 617 21.83 -5.66 32.52
N VAL A 618 21.73 -6.23 31.33
CA VAL A 618 20.73 -7.26 30.96
C VAL A 618 21.33 -8.22 29.93
N PRO A 619 20.79 -9.44 29.78
CA PRO A 619 21.20 -10.34 28.70
C PRO A 619 21.07 -9.68 27.32
N MET A 620 22.03 -9.97 26.44
CA MET A 620 22.03 -9.46 25.06
C MET A 620 20.75 -9.89 24.33
N GLY A 621 20.03 -8.93 23.75
CA GLY A 621 18.88 -9.19 22.88
C GLY A 621 19.32 -9.46 21.45
N SER A 622 18.46 -10.09 20.66
CA SER A 622 18.76 -10.39 19.26
C SER A 622 17.53 -10.45 18.38
N ALA A 623 17.67 -9.96 17.14
CA ALA A 623 16.70 -10.12 16.07
C ALA A 623 17.32 -10.89 14.89
N ASP A 624 16.46 -11.66 14.22
CA ASP A 624 16.80 -12.42 13.02
C ASP A 624 15.89 -12.04 11.85
N ALA A 625 16.45 -11.29 10.89
CA ALA A 625 15.73 -10.79 9.71
C ALA A 625 15.05 -11.89 8.88
N ALA A 626 15.51 -13.13 9.00
CA ALA A 626 15.02 -14.25 8.21
C ALA A 626 13.62 -14.70 8.64
N THR A 627 13.37 -14.69 9.96
CA THR A 627 12.20 -15.36 10.57
C THR A 627 11.19 -14.40 11.15
N SER A 628 11.63 -13.19 11.48
CA SER A 628 10.84 -12.24 12.23
C SER A 628 11.11 -10.81 11.77
N ASP A 629 10.13 -9.96 12.05
CA ASP A 629 10.30 -8.53 11.89
C ASP A 629 11.26 -8.01 12.98
N MET A 630 12.35 -7.37 12.56
CA MET A 630 13.39 -6.91 13.50
C MET A 630 12.87 -5.90 14.53
N PHE A 631 11.84 -5.12 14.21
CA PHE A 631 11.26 -4.17 15.15
C PHE A 631 10.47 -4.90 16.23
N SER A 632 9.72 -5.93 15.87
CA SER A 632 8.94 -6.75 16.81
C SER A 632 9.83 -7.49 17.81
N ASP A 633 10.95 -8.06 17.37
CA ASP A 633 11.91 -8.72 18.27
C ASP A 633 12.62 -7.72 19.20
N PHE A 634 12.92 -6.52 18.68
CA PHE A 634 13.49 -5.44 19.47
C PHE A 634 12.53 -4.96 20.55
N GLU A 635 11.26 -4.71 20.19
CA GLU A 635 10.19 -4.36 21.13
C GLU A 635 10.02 -5.42 22.22
N ALA A 636 9.98 -6.70 21.84
CA ALA A 636 9.84 -7.80 22.79
C ALA A 636 11.00 -7.82 23.80
N TRP A 637 12.23 -7.60 23.35
CA TRP A 637 13.39 -7.51 24.23
C TRP A 637 13.38 -6.24 25.10
N GLU A 638 12.96 -5.10 24.55
CA GLU A 638 12.77 -3.86 25.29
C GLU A 638 11.84 -4.08 26.48
N ASP A 639 10.64 -4.59 26.21
CA ASP A 639 9.56 -4.74 27.20
C ASP A 639 9.85 -5.82 28.24
N THR A 640 10.40 -6.96 27.82
CA THR A 640 10.54 -8.13 28.71
C THR A 640 11.89 -8.21 29.41
N VAL A 641 12.93 -7.54 28.89
CA VAL A 641 14.31 -7.70 29.37
C VAL A 641 14.95 -6.36 29.69
N LEU A 642 15.06 -5.44 28.72
CA LEU A 642 15.83 -4.20 28.88
C LEU A 642 15.22 -3.31 29.96
N TRP A 643 13.96 -2.88 29.80
CA TRP A 643 13.35 -1.92 30.71
C TRP A 643 13.21 -2.45 32.14
N PRO A 644 12.76 -3.70 32.38
CA PRO A 644 12.74 -4.27 33.73
C PRO A 644 14.11 -4.25 34.40
N GLY A 645 15.18 -4.67 33.71
CA GLY A 645 16.52 -4.70 34.29
C GLY A 645 17.11 -3.31 34.57
N LEU A 646 16.82 -2.34 33.71
CA LEU A 646 17.21 -0.94 33.95
C LEU A 646 16.46 -0.34 35.14
N LYS A 647 15.14 -0.55 35.25
CA LYS A 647 14.34 -0.07 36.38
C LYS A 647 14.82 -0.64 37.72
N GLU A 648 15.12 -1.94 37.76
CA GLU A 648 15.63 -2.61 38.97
C GLU A 648 16.97 -2.02 39.41
N LYS A 649 17.95 -1.94 38.49
CA LYS A 649 19.31 -1.47 38.84
C LYS A 649 19.32 0.01 39.23
N TYR A 650 18.56 0.84 38.53
CA TYR A 650 18.53 2.29 38.78
C TYR A 650 17.42 2.70 39.75
N LYS A 651 16.69 1.77 40.36
CA LYS A 651 15.62 2.01 41.35
C LYS A 651 14.60 3.05 40.89
N ILE A 652 14.09 2.89 39.67
CA ILE A 652 13.01 3.71 39.13
C ILE A 652 11.68 3.11 39.57
N SER A 653 10.80 3.92 40.13
CA SER A 653 9.47 3.46 40.55
C SER A 653 8.51 3.38 39.34
N ASP A 654 7.53 2.47 39.38
CA ASP A 654 6.55 2.37 38.29
C ASP A 654 5.68 3.64 38.16
N GLU A 655 5.60 4.48 39.21
CA GLU A 655 4.96 5.81 39.15
C GLU A 655 5.77 6.83 38.31
N GLU A 656 7.09 6.70 38.23
CA GLU A 656 7.96 7.50 37.34
C GLU A 656 8.01 6.96 35.90
N SER A 657 7.42 5.78 35.66
CA SER A 657 7.47 5.02 34.41
C SER A 657 6.20 5.15 33.56
N GLY A 658 5.48 6.26 33.71
CA GLY A 658 4.20 6.49 33.05
C GLY A 658 4.32 7.42 31.86
N GLY A 659 4.73 6.91 30.70
CA GLY A 659 4.74 7.73 29.49
C GLY A 659 4.64 6.96 28.18
N GLN A 660 3.79 5.92 28.07
CA GLN A 660 3.59 5.19 26.81
C GLN A 660 3.38 6.13 25.62
N LYS A 661 4.17 5.95 24.55
CA LYS A 661 3.83 6.46 23.22
C LYS A 661 3.89 5.35 22.19
N GLY A 662 2.90 4.46 22.24
CA GLY A 662 2.39 3.88 20.99
C GLY A 662 1.81 5.01 20.14
N LEU A 663 1.90 4.90 18.81
CA LEU A 663 1.00 5.68 17.96
C LEU A 663 -0.40 5.10 18.14
N LEU A 664 -1.07 5.57 19.18
CA LEU A 664 -2.44 5.26 19.48
C LEU A 664 -3.27 6.01 18.45
N VAL A 665 -3.51 5.37 17.30
CA VAL A 665 -4.44 5.89 16.30
C VAL A 665 -5.83 5.64 16.84
N GLU A 666 -6.26 6.55 17.71
CA GLU A 666 -7.65 6.63 18.12
C GLU A 666 -8.45 7.24 16.96
N VAL A 667 -9.05 6.36 16.16
CA VAL A 667 -10.06 6.78 15.19
C VAL A 667 -11.32 7.15 15.97
N SER A 668 -11.35 8.37 16.46
CA SER A 668 -12.53 8.94 17.12
C SER A 668 -13.45 9.55 16.07
N THR A 669 -14.75 9.35 16.25
CA THR A 669 -15.81 10.02 15.47
C THR A 669 -16.58 10.98 16.38
N PRO A 670 -15.89 11.99 16.98
CA PRO A 670 -16.42 12.79 18.09
C PRO A 670 -17.65 13.61 17.72
N ARG A 671 -17.88 13.81 16.41
CA ARG A 671 -18.96 14.63 15.85
C ARG A 671 -20.35 14.18 16.30
N LYS A 672 -20.58 12.86 16.47
CA LYS A 672 -21.86 12.32 16.98
C LYS A 672 -22.11 12.78 18.41
N THR A 673 -21.10 12.65 19.26
CA THR A 673 -21.15 12.95 20.69
C THR A 673 -21.21 14.46 20.96
N SER A 674 -20.43 15.26 20.23
CA SER A 674 -20.35 16.72 20.44
C SER A 674 -21.60 17.46 19.98
N LEU A 675 -22.17 17.08 18.83
CA LEU A 675 -23.42 17.67 18.32
C LEU A 675 -24.67 17.10 18.99
N ARG A 676 -24.52 16.07 19.85
CA ARG A 676 -25.61 15.34 20.52
C ARG A 676 -26.68 14.86 19.54
N GLN A 677 -26.25 14.35 18.38
CA GLN A 677 -27.15 13.87 17.33
C GLN A 677 -27.24 12.33 17.39
N ASP A 678 -28.46 11.82 17.38
CA ASP A 678 -28.74 10.39 17.31
C ASP A 678 -28.70 9.92 15.86
N VAL A 679 -27.49 9.73 15.33
CA VAL A 679 -27.21 9.24 13.95
C VAL A 679 -26.20 8.09 13.95
N GLU A 680 -26.28 7.22 12.97
CA GLU A 680 -25.38 6.08 12.73
C GLU A 680 -24.80 6.15 11.31
N GLU A 681 -23.68 5.46 11.11
CA GLU A 681 -23.00 5.44 9.82
C GLU A 681 -23.68 4.46 8.85
N ALA A 682 -24.06 4.94 7.69
CA ALA A 682 -24.62 4.15 6.58
C ALA A 682 -23.73 4.25 5.34
N LEU A 683 -23.96 3.36 4.37
CA LEU A 683 -23.15 3.25 3.15
C LEU A 683 -23.99 3.59 1.92
N VAL A 684 -23.47 4.43 1.03
CA VAL A 684 -24.08 4.70 -0.27
C VAL A 684 -23.78 3.55 -1.23
N VAL A 685 -24.83 3.00 -1.84
CA VAL A 685 -24.75 1.85 -2.75
C VAL A 685 -24.84 2.28 -4.20
N ALA A 686 -25.69 3.27 -4.49
CA ALA A 686 -25.90 3.77 -5.84
C ALA A 686 -26.44 5.20 -5.83
N GLU A 687 -26.24 5.93 -6.92
CA GLU A 687 -26.87 7.24 -7.16
C GLU A 687 -27.27 7.38 -8.63
N LYS A 688 -28.31 8.17 -8.88
CA LYS A 688 -28.81 8.44 -10.24
C LYS A 688 -29.44 9.81 -10.33
N THR A 689 -29.19 10.53 -11.42
CA THR A 689 -29.94 11.75 -11.75
C THR A 689 -31.23 11.38 -12.50
N LEU A 690 -32.37 11.88 -12.01
CA LEU A 690 -33.71 11.55 -12.52
C LEU A 690 -34.23 12.52 -13.58
N THR A 691 -33.64 13.71 -13.68
CA THR A 691 -34.05 14.76 -14.61
C THR A 691 -33.06 14.90 -15.76
N LYS A 692 -33.55 15.12 -16.99
CA LYS A 692 -32.67 15.35 -18.15
C LYS A 692 -32.15 16.78 -18.25
N SER A 693 -32.95 17.77 -17.85
CA SER A 693 -32.59 19.20 -17.90
C SER A 693 -33.33 20.02 -16.83
N GLY A 694 -32.82 21.22 -16.53
CA GLY A 694 -33.36 22.07 -15.45
C GLY A 694 -32.81 21.69 -14.06
N PRO A 695 -33.50 22.06 -12.96
CA PRO A 695 -33.06 21.74 -11.60
C PRO A 695 -32.94 20.23 -11.41
N ALA A 696 -31.73 19.77 -11.07
CA ALA A 696 -31.42 18.35 -10.95
C ALA A 696 -32.22 17.72 -9.80
N LYS A 697 -32.97 16.66 -10.08
CA LYS A 697 -33.54 15.78 -9.04
C LYS A 697 -32.78 14.46 -9.05
N LYS A 698 -32.40 13.98 -7.87
CA LYS A 698 -31.53 12.81 -7.70
C LYS A 698 -32.20 11.71 -6.88
N HIS A 699 -31.76 10.51 -7.18
CA HIS A 699 -32.00 9.27 -6.47
C HIS A 699 -30.69 8.84 -5.80
N ILE A 700 -30.75 8.38 -4.56
CA ILE A 700 -29.62 7.77 -3.87
C ILE A 700 -30.10 6.54 -3.10
N GLU A 701 -29.35 5.44 -3.21
CA GLU A 701 -29.56 4.18 -2.51
C GLU A 701 -28.57 4.06 -1.37
N ILE A 702 -29.06 3.76 -0.17
CA ILE A 702 -28.31 3.74 1.07
C ILE A 702 -28.54 2.39 1.76
N GLN A 703 -27.47 1.68 2.04
CA GLN A 703 -27.44 0.49 2.87
C GLN A 703 -27.49 0.91 4.35
N LEU A 704 -28.49 0.41 5.07
CA LEU A 704 -28.71 0.69 6.48
C LEU A 704 -27.81 -0.16 7.39
N PRO A 705 -27.47 0.36 8.59
CA PRO A 705 -26.94 -0.47 9.67
C PRO A 705 -27.90 -1.61 10.02
N SER A 706 -27.36 -2.78 10.39
CA SER A 706 -28.15 -4.00 10.63
C SER A 706 -29.25 -3.88 11.69
N ALA A 707 -29.13 -2.93 12.63
CA ALA A 707 -30.11 -2.68 13.68
C ALA A 707 -31.17 -1.63 13.31
N MET A 708 -30.99 -0.92 12.19
CA MET A 708 -31.87 0.17 11.78
C MET A 708 -32.97 -0.35 10.86
N THR A 709 -34.22 -0.22 11.32
CA THR A 709 -35.41 -0.60 10.55
C THR A 709 -36.23 0.62 10.18
N TYR A 710 -36.98 0.55 9.08
CA TYR A 710 -37.89 1.61 8.66
C TYR A 710 -39.18 1.02 8.10
N LYS A 711 -40.23 1.84 7.99
CA LYS A 711 -41.44 1.55 7.23
C LYS A 711 -41.52 2.47 6.01
N ALA A 712 -42.21 2.03 4.96
CA ALA A 712 -42.53 2.93 3.86
C ALA A 712 -43.37 4.10 4.40
N GLY A 713 -42.94 5.34 4.13
CA GLY A 713 -43.54 6.55 4.69
C GLY A 713 -42.72 7.22 5.80
N ASP A 714 -41.69 6.56 6.33
CA ASP A 714 -40.76 7.16 7.31
C ASP A 714 -39.78 8.17 6.66
N TYR A 715 -39.03 8.87 7.51
CA TYR A 715 -37.98 9.81 7.10
C TYR A 715 -36.59 9.28 7.39
N LEU A 716 -35.63 9.68 6.54
CA LEU A 716 -34.21 9.60 6.87
C LEU A 716 -33.68 11.00 7.23
N ALA A 717 -33.22 11.15 8.47
CA ALA A 717 -32.51 12.34 8.91
C ALA A 717 -31.00 12.17 8.65
N ILE A 718 -30.40 13.09 7.88
CA ILE A 718 -29.00 13.07 7.46
C ILE A 718 -28.24 14.22 8.10
N LEU A 719 -27.04 13.97 8.60
CA LEU A 719 -26.12 15.00 9.10
C LEU A 719 -25.14 15.43 7.98
N PRO A 720 -25.32 16.63 7.38
CA PRO A 720 -24.59 17.01 6.16
C PRO A 720 -23.26 17.74 6.44
N LEU A 721 -22.52 18.09 5.39
CA LEU A 721 -21.33 18.94 5.45
C LEU A 721 -21.54 20.23 4.64
N ASN A 722 -20.92 21.35 5.08
CA ASN A 722 -20.95 22.60 4.31
C ASN A 722 -20.22 22.43 2.96
N PRO A 723 -20.63 23.15 1.91
CA PRO A 723 -19.91 23.18 0.65
C PRO A 723 -18.46 23.68 0.83
N LYS A 724 -17.50 22.99 0.21
CA LYS A 724 -16.07 23.36 0.25
C LYS A 724 -15.82 24.80 -0.18
N SER A 725 -16.59 25.30 -1.15
CA SER A 725 -16.52 26.69 -1.63
C SER A 725 -16.90 27.71 -0.55
N THR A 726 -17.88 27.42 0.30
CA THR A 726 -18.28 28.30 1.42
C THR A 726 -17.23 28.27 2.53
N VAL A 727 -16.63 27.11 2.82
CA VAL A 727 -15.53 27.00 3.79
C VAL A 727 -14.30 27.80 3.33
N ALA A 728 -13.97 27.74 2.03
CA ALA A 728 -12.85 28.49 1.46
C ALA A 728 -13.03 30.02 1.59
N ARG A 729 -14.26 30.53 1.53
CA ARG A 729 -14.58 31.95 1.79
C ARG A 729 -14.23 32.35 3.22
N VAL A 730 -14.54 31.51 4.21
CA VAL A 730 -14.17 31.72 5.62
C VAL A 730 -12.64 31.76 5.76
N PHE A 731 -11.93 30.77 5.21
CA PHE A 731 -10.46 30.72 5.26
C PHE A 731 -9.83 31.98 4.68
N ARG A 732 -10.35 32.46 3.55
CA ARG A 732 -9.89 33.71 2.93
C ARG A 732 -10.17 34.93 3.81
N ARG A 733 -11.36 35.03 4.41
CA ARG A 733 -11.74 36.19 5.24
C ARG A 733 -10.88 36.33 6.49
N PHE A 734 -10.51 35.21 7.11
CA PHE A 734 -9.72 35.18 8.34
C PHE A 734 -8.23 34.86 8.10
N SER A 735 -7.77 34.86 6.85
CA SER A 735 -6.37 34.61 6.46
C SER A 735 -5.80 33.30 7.05
N LEU A 736 -6.61 32.24 7.07
CA LEU A 736 -6.21 30.93 7.58
C LEU A 736 -5.43 30.14 6.50
N ALA A 737 -4.31 29.54 6.89
CA ALA A 737 -3.61 28.57 6.06
C ALA A 737 -4.42 27.27 5.93
N TRP A 738 -4.21 26.50 4.86
CA TRP A 738 -5.00 25.30 4.55
C TRP A 738 -4.90 24.21 5.62
N ASP A 739 -3.80 24.19 6.38
CA ASP A 739 -3.45 23.25 7.46
C ASP A 739 -3.69 23.84 8.86
N SER A 740 -4.44 24.93 8.98
CA SER A 740 -4.71 25.58 10.27
C SER A 740 -5.51 24.68 11.24
N PHE A 741 -5.08 24.61 12.50
CA PHE A 741 -5.82 23.97 13.60
C PHE A 741 -6.35 25.02 14.59
N LEU A 742 -7.55 24.78 15.12
CA LEU A 742 -8.20 25.59 16.16
C LEU A 742 -8.24 24.82 17.48
N LYS A 743 -7.94 25.50 18.58
CA LYS A 743 -8.20 25.01 19.93
C LYS A 743 -9.25 25.91 20.58
N ILE A 744 -10.45 25.38 20.82
CA ILE A 744 -11.60 26.16 21.30
C ILE A 744 -11.73 25.99 22.82
N GLN A 745 -11.87 27.10 23.53
CA GLN A 745 -12.18 27.13 24.96
C GLN A 745 -13.51 27.85 25.17
N SER A 746 -14.34 27.34 26.08
CA SER A 746 -15.61 27.97 26.43
C SER A 746 -15.84 27.86 27.93
N GLU A 747 -16.25 28.96 28.54
CA GLU A 747 -16.66 29.00 29.95
C GLU A 747 -18.11 28.50 30.14
N GLY A 748 -18.87 28.31 29.04
CA GLY A 748 -20.26 27.86 29.06
C GLY A 748 -20.51 26.62 28.19
N PRO A 749 -21.73 26.06 28.20
CA PRO A 749 -22.09 24.90 27.39
C PRO A 749 -22.00 25.20 25.90
N THR A 750 -21.30 24.35 25.14
CA THR A 750 -21.19 24.46 23.68
C THR A 750 -21.29 23.09 23.01
N THR A 751 -21.69 23.09 21.74
CA THR A 751 -21.74 21.91 20.85
C THR A 751 -20.44 21.71 20.06
N LEU A 752 -19.55 22.70 20.15
CA LEU A 752 -18.22 22.64 19.54
C LEU A 752 -17.29 21.81 20.41
N PRO A 753 -16.34 21.08 19.80
CA PRO A 753 -15.31 20.37 20.55
C PRO A 753 -14.42 21.38 21.28
N THR A 754 -14.42 21.32 22.61
CA THR A 754 -13.59 22.18 23.47
C THR A 754 -12.33 21.47 23.94
N ASN A 755 -11.29 22.24 24.24
CA ASN A 755 -10.01 21.80 24.79
C ASN A 755 -9.19 20.82 23.92
N VAL A 756 -9.64 20.51 22.71
CA VAL A 756 -8.92 19.69 21.71
C VAL A 756 -8.50 20.53 20.50
N ALA A 757 -7.36 20.19 19.89
CA ALA A 757 -6.94 20.79 18.62
C ALA A 757 -7.67 20.10 17.46
N ILE A 758 -8.40 20.86 16.67
CA ILE A 758 -9.19 20.35 15.53
C ILE A 758 -8.89 21.18 14.29
N SER A 759 -8.85 20.56 13.11
CA SER A 759 -8.67 21.28 11.85
C SER A 759 -9.72 22.39 11.72
N ALA A 760 -9.29 23.60 11.35
CA ALA A 760 -10.20 24.71 11.06
C ALA A 760 -11.18 24.32 9.94
N PHE A 761 -10.72 23.49 8.99
CA PHE A 761 -11.56 23.00 7.90
C PHE A 761 -12.70 22.15 8.45
N ASP A 762 -12.40 21.23 9.37
CA ASP A 762 -13.40 20.36 9.98
C ASP A 762 -14.41 21.14 10.80
N VAL A 763 -13.97 22.13 11.60
CA VAL A 763 -14.87 23.00 12.37
C VAL A 763 -15.89 23.68 11.45
N PHE A 764 -15.41 24.37 10.40
CA PHE A 764 -16.28 25.13 9.50
C PHE A 764 -17.04 24.25 8.50
N SER A 765 -16.55 23.05 8.17
CA SER A 765 -17.22 22.10 7.30
C SER A 765 -18.34 21.34 8.03
N ALA A 766 -18.08 20.91 9.27
CA ALA A 766 -18.83 19.84 9.90
C ALA A 766 -19.64 20.26 11.15
N TYR A 767 -19.29 21.35 11.85
CA TYR A 767 -19.87 21.65 13.16
C TYR A 767 -20.83 22.83 13.18
N VAL A 768 -20.74 23.75 12.23
CA VAL A 768 -21.50 25.02 12.25
C VAL A 768 -22.20 25.31 10.93
N GLU A 769 -23.23 26.14 10.94
CA GLU A 769 -23.91 26.60 9.73
C GLU A 769 -23.33 27.93 9.24
N LEU A 770 -22.73 27.94 8.05
CA LEU A 770 -22.07 29.15 7.51
C LEU A 770 -23.01 30.12 6.80
N SER A 771 -24.17 29.63 6.34
CA SER A 771 -25.08 30.38 5.44
C SER A 771 -26.40 30.75 6.09
N GLN A 772 -26.48 30.77 7.43
CA GLN A 772 -27.69 31.25 8.12
C GLN A 772 -27.77 32.79 8.05
N PRO A 773 -28.99 33.36 7.91
CA PRO A 773 -29.17 34.80 7.93
C PRO A 773 -28.64 35.42 9.22
N ALA A 774 -27.94 36.55 9.12
CA ALA A 774 -27.44 37.30 10.26
C ALA A 774 -28.59 37.83 11.11
N THR A 775 -28.51 37.69 12.43
CA THR A 775 -29.45 38.31 13.35
C THR A 775 -29.11 39.78 13.55
N LYS A 776 -30.08 40.59 14.00
CA LYS A 776 -29.83 41.99 14.39
C LYS A 776 -28.66 42.12 15.36
N ARG A 777 -28.57 41.20 16.33
CA ARG A 777 -27.48 41.14 17.31
C ARG A 777 -26.12 40.88 16.66
N ASN A 778 -26.05 40.00 15.65
CA ASN A 778 -24.79 39.77 14.93
C ASN A 778 -24.33 41.04 14.24
N ILE A 779 -25.25 41.76 13.58
CA ILE A 779 -24.93 42.99 12.84
C ILE A 779 -24.41 44.09 13.77
N LEU A 780 -25.04 44.27 14.93
CA LEU A 780 -24.56 45.23 15.94
C LEU A 780 -23.16 44.87 16.46
N ALA A 781 -22.88 43.58 16.68
CA ALA A 781 -21.53 43.14 17.05
C ALA A 781 -20.48 43.36 15.95
N LEU A 782 -20.88 43.39 14.66
CA LEU A 782 -20.00 43.80 13.56
C LEU A 782 -19.71 45.31 13.61
N ALA A 783 -20.71 46.13 13.97
CA ALA A 783 -20.54 47.58 14.09
C ALA A 783 -19.57 47.93 15.23
N GLU A 784 -19.62 47.19 16.35
CA GLU A 784 -18.68 47.33 17.47
C GLU A 784 -17.24 46.90 17.13
N ALA A 785 -17.05 46.10 16.08
CA ALA A 785 -15.75 45.53 15.68
C ALA A 785 -15.03 46.35 14.59
N THR A 786 -15.43 47.61 14.37
CA THR A 786 -14.77 48.53 13.42
C THR A 786 -14.74 49.95 13.95
N GLU A 787 -13.74 50.73 13.54
CA GLU A 787 -13.64 52.16 13.83
C GLU A 787 -14.10 53.03 12.65
N ASP A 788 -14.41 52.42 11.49
CA ASP A 788 -14.86 53.15 10.31
C ASP A 788 -16.30 53.66 10.48
N LYS A 789 -16.43 54.97 10.71
CA LYS A 789 -17.72 55.63 10.98
C LYS A 789 -18.78 55.38 9.90
N ALA A 790 -18.38 55.28 8.63
CA ALA A 790 -19.31 55.00 7.54
C ALA A 790 -19.85 53.57 7.62
N THR A 791 -18.98 52.58 7.87
CA THR A 791 -19.37 51.19 8.08
C THR A 791 -20.24 51.01 9.33
N ILE A 792 -19.93 51.69 10.45
CA ILE A 792 -20.75 51.64 11.68
C ILE A 792 -22.18 52.11 11.39
N GLN A 793 -22.35 53.29 10.79
CA GLN A 793 -23.67 53.85 10.48
C GLN A 793 -24.49 52.93 9.58
N GLU A 794 -23.86 52.33 8.57
CA GLU A 794 -24.56 51.40 7.67
C GLU A 794 -24.94 50.09 8.37
N LEU A 795 -24.07 49.53 9.21
CA LEU A 795 -24.39 48.32 9.99
C LEU A 795 -25.52 48.58 11.00
N GLU A 796 -25.53 49.73 11.68
CA GLU A 796 -26.63 50.13 12.58
C GLU A 796 -27.97 50.27 11.84
N ARG A 797 -27.96 50.88 10.64
CA ARG A 797 -29.14 50.97 9.76
C ARG A 797 -29.65 49.58 9.36
N LEU A 798 -28.73 48.67 8.99
CA LEU A 798 -29.05 47.29 8.62
C LEU A 798 -29.60 46.47 9.80
N ALA A 799 -29.19 46.76 11.04
CA ALA A 799 -29.75 46.16 12.25
C ALA A 799 -31.12 46.78 12.65
N GLY A 800 -31.35 48.04 12.31
CA GLY A 800 -32.57 48.80 12.58
C GLY A 800 -33.68 48.56 11.56
N ASP A 801 -34.07 49.63 10.88
CA ASP A 801 -35.25 49.69 10.00
C ASP A 801 -35.09 48.88 8.72
N ALA A 802 -33.85 48.73 8.22
CA ALA A 802 -33.59 48.04 6.95
C ALA A 802 -33.55 46.51 7.08
N TYR A 803 -33.50 45.97 8.30
CA TYR A 803 -33.32 44.54 8.54
C TYR A 803 -34.36 43.66 7.83
N GLN A 804 -35.63 44.06 7.89
CA GLN A 804 -36.75 43.31 7.32
C GLN A 804 -36.82 43.40 5.79
N ALA A 805 -36.18 44.39 5.18
CA ALA A 805 -36.16 44.56 3.73
C ALA A 805 -34.87 44.02 3.09
N GLU A 806 -33.74 44.11 3.79
CA GLU A 806 -32.41 43.89 3.20
C GLU A 806 -31.64 42.69 3.75
N ILE A 807 -31.96 42.21 4.96
CA ILE A 807 -31.21 41.10 5.58
C ILE A 807 -32.04 39.82 5.60
N SER A 808 -33.19 39.85 6.29
CA SER A 808 -34.03 38.66 6.51
C SER A 808 -34.54 38.02 5.21
N PRO A 809 -35.26 38.73 4.31
CA PRO A 809 -35.78 38.13 3.08
C PRO A 809 -34.69 37.79 2.07
N LYS A 810 -33.55 38.49 2.11
CA LYS A 810 -32.38 38.22 1.26
C LYS A 810 -31.44 37.15 1.82
N ARG A 811 -31.74 36.63 3.03
CA ARG A 811 -30.95 35.61 3.73
C ARG A 811 -29.46 35.96 3.85
N VAL A 812 -29.14 37.23 4.06
CA VAL A 812 -27.75 37.71 4.12
C VAL A 812 -27.07 37.15 5.37
N SER A 813 -25.97 36.41 5.22
CA SER A 813 -25.23 35.79 6.31
C SER A 813 -24.21 36.74 6.95
N VAL A 814 -23.69 36.37 8.13
CA VAL A 814 -22.60 37.11 8.78
C VAL A 814 -21.35 37.13 7.90
N LEU A 815 -21.07 36.05 7.17
CA LEU A 815 -19.94 35.97 6.23
C LEU A 815 -20.11 36.95 5.06
N ASP A 816 -21.31 37.06 4.50
CA ASP A 816 -21.62 38.01 3.42
C ASP A 816 -21.39 39.47 3.87
N LEU A 817 -21.79 39.80 5.11
CA LEU A 817 -21.55 41.12 5.68
C LEU A 817 -20.06 41.38 5.93
N LEU A 818 -19.33 40.39 6.45
CA LEU A 818 -17.89 40.50 6.66
C LEU A 818 -17.12 40.70 5.36
N GLU A 819 -17.55 40.08 4.26
CA GLU A 819 -16.96 40.29 2.92
C GLU A 819 -17.38 41.64 2.31
N LYS A 820 -18.62 42.08 2.55
CA LYS A 820 -19.11 43.39 2.11
C LYS A 820 -18.40 44.56 2.81
N PHE A 821 -18.08 44.39 4.10
CA PHE A 821 -17.47 45.40 4.96
C PHE A 821 -16.08 44.95 5.44
N PRO A 822 -15.03 45.07 4.61
CA PRO A 822 -13.70 44.56 4.93
C PRO A 822 -13.04 45.29 6.12
N ALA A 823 -13.45 46.53 6.41
CA ALA A 823 -12.99 47.32 7.55
C ALA A 823 -13.39 46.75 8.93
N VAL A 824 -14.32 45.79 8.96
CA VAL A 824 -14.70 45.09 10.20
C VAL A 824 -13.61 44.09 10.56
N ALA A 825 -12.95 44.29 11.70
CA ALA A 825 -11.86 43.46 12.21
C ALA A 825 -12.36 42.48 13.28
N LEU A 826 -13.40 41.70 12.95
CA LEU A 826 -14.01 40.77 13.90
C LEU A 826 -13.05 39.60 14.21
N PRO A 827 -12.77 39.29 15.48
CA PRO A 827 -12.01 38.10 15.84
C PRO A 827 -12.72 36.79 15.42
N ILE A 828 -11.96 35.79 15.03
CA ILE A 828 -12.49 34.48 14.60
C ILE A 828 -13.30 33.78 15.70
N SER A 829 -12.94 33.96 16.97
CA SER A 829 -13.68 33.44 18.13
C SER A 829 -15.08 34.03 18.21
N SER A 830 -15.20 35.35 18.02
CA SER A 830 -16.47 36.06 17.98
C SER A 830 -17.31 35.62 16.79
N TYR A 831 -16.71 35.44 15.61
CA TYR A 831 -17.42 34.89 14.44
C TYR A 831 -17.97 33.49 14.73
N LEU A 832 -17.14 32.59 15.27
CA LEU A 832 -17.53 31.21 15.56
C LEU A 832 -18.66 31.13 16.60
N ALA A 833 -18.65 32.00 17.61
CA ALA A 833 -19.71 32.09 18.62
C ALA A 833 -21.06 32.60 18.05
N MET A 834 -21.05 33.27 16.90
CA MET A 834 -22.27 33.72 16.21
C MET A 834 -22.94 32.63 15.37
N LEU A 835 -22.24 31.53 15.08
CA LEU A 835 -22.74 30.49 14.18
C LEU A 835 -23.54 29.42 14.94
N PRO A 836 -24.73 29.03 14.47
CA PRO A 836 -25.46 27.94 15.07
C PRO A 836 -24.85 26.57 14.68
N PRO A 837 -25.09 25.51 15.48
CA PRO A 837 -24.58 24.18 15.19
C PRO A 837 -25.18 23.58 13.91
N MET A 838 -24.43 22.66 13.28
CA MET A 838 -24.86 21.91 12.11
C MET A 838 -26.09 21.05 12.42
N ARG A 839 -27.16 21.20 11.63
CA ARG A 839 -28.43 20.48 11.84
C ARG A 839 -28.58 19.27 10.93
N VAL A 840 -29.29 18.25 11.39
CA VAL A 840 -29.76 17.16 10.52
C VAL A 840 -30.86 17.65 9.57
N ARG A 841 -30.92 17.11 8.35
CA ARG A 841 -31.98 17.37 7.37
C ARG A 841 -32.77 16.10 7.13
N GLN A 842 -34.09 16.21 7.15
CA GLN A 842 -35.01 15.10 6.93
C GLN A 842 -35.39 15.01 5.47
N TYR A 843 -35.50 13.78 4.98
CA TYR A 843 -35.97 13.43 3.65
C TYR A 843 -36.95 12.26 3.74
N SER A 844 -38.07 12.33 3.04
CA SER A 844 -39.01 11.21 2.94
C SER A 844 -38.36 10.02 2.21
N ILE A 845 -38.45 8.84 2.80
CA ILE A 845 -37.88 7.62 2.23
C ILE A 845 -38.69 7.21 0.99
N SER A 846 -38.01 6.88 -0.11
CA SER A 846 -38.60 6.56 -1.41
C SER A 846 -38.59 5.08 -1.81
N SER A 847 -38.43 4.19 -0.83
CA SER A 847 -38.47 2.73 -0.98
C SER A 847 -39.31 2.09 0.11
N SER A 848 -39.53 0.78 -0.02
CA SER A 848 -40.14 -0.07 0.99
C SER A 848 -39.18 -1.18 1.44
N PRO A 849 -39.17 -1.52 2.75
CA PRO A 849 -38.39 -2.65 3.26
C PRO A 849 -38.88 -4.00 2.73
N PHE A 850 -40.06 -4.08 2.10
CA PHE A 850 -40.55 -5.31 1.46
C PHE A 850 -39.75 -5.67 0.22
N ALA A 851 -39.13 -4.68 -0.44
CA ALA A 851 -38.24 -4.93 -1.58
C ALA A 851 -36.85 -5.37 -1.10
N ASP A 852 -36.27 -4.61 -0.17
CA ASP A 852 -35.02 -4.95 0.51
C ASP A 852 -35.01 -4.24 1.88
N PRO A 853 -35.06 -4.97 3.00
CA PRO A 853 -35.11 -4.36 4.33
C PRO A 853 -33.77 -3.74 4.74
N SER A 854 -32.68 -4.13 4.07
CA SER A 854 -31.33 -3.69 4.36
C SER A 854 -30.99 -2.36 3.65
N LYS A 855 -31.82 -1.94 2.68
CA LYS A 855 -31.59 -0.76 1.86
C LYS A 855 -32.77 0.19 1.89
N LEU A 856 -32.47 1.48 1.77
CA LEU A 856 -33.46 2.51 1.52
C LEU A 856 -33.02 3.42 0.37
N THR A 857 -33.98 4.14 -0.21
CA THR A 857 -33.68 5.14 -1.24
C THR A 857 -34.23 6.50 -0.85
N LEU A 858 -33.59 7.59 -1.29
CA LEU A 858 -34.11 8.95 -1.18
C LEU A 858 -34.29 9.58 -2.56
N THR A 859 -35.29 10.46 -2.66
CA THR A 859 -35.53 11.29 -3.84
C THR A 859 -35.51 12.76 -3.44
N TYR A 860 -34.58 13.55 -3.97
CA TYR A 860 -34.40 14.94 -3.55
C TYR A 860 -34.07 15.86 -4.73
N SER A 861 -34.31 17.16 -4.56
CA SER A 861 -34.01 18.19 -5.56
C SER A 861 -32.76 18.94 -5.12
N LEU A 862 -31.80 19.12 -6.02
CA LEU A 862 -30.61 19.90 -5.75
C LEU A 862 -30.97 21.39 -5.69
N LEU A 863 -30.72 22.01 -4.53
CA LEU A 863 -30.84 23.46 -4.38
C LEU A 863 -29.51 24.12 -4.79
N ASP A 864 -29.50 24.74 -5.96
CA ASP A 864 -28.38 25.55 -6.44
C ASP A 864 -28.93 26.72 -7.29
N ALA A 865 -28.89 27.92 -6.74
CA ALA A 865 -29.47 29.12 -7.33
C ALA A 865 -28.60 30.35 -7.07
N PRO A 866 -28.75 31.46 -7.82
CA PRO A 866 -28.16 32.74 -7.44
C PRO A 866 -28.55 33.13 -6.01
N SER A 867 -27.59 33.66 -5.23
CA SER A 867 -27.88 34.07 -3.85
C SER A 867 -28.85 35.25 -3.81
N LEU A 868 -29.84 35.19 -2.91
CA LEU A 868 -30.77 36.30 -2.67
C LEU A 868 -30.05 37.53 -2.05
N SER A 869 -28.86 37.34 -1.48
CA SER A 869 -28.01 38.44 -0.99
C SER A 869 -27.35 39.23 -2.12
N GLY A 870 -27.37 38.71 -3.35
CA GLY A 870 -26.63 39.25 -4.49
C GLY A 870 -25.15 38.88 -4.52
N GLN A 871 -24.65 38.14 -3.53
CA GLN A 871 -23.26 37.67 -3.45
C GLN A 871 -23.16 36.16 -3.69
N GLY A 872 -22.59 35.78 -4.84
CA GLY A 872 -22.33 34.38 -5.17
C GLY A 872 -23.59 33.53 -5.42
N ARG A 873 -23.51 32.24 -5.07
CA ARG A 873 -24.59 31.26 -5.25
C ARG A 873 -25.09 30.76 -3.90
N HIS A 874 -26.39 30.53 -3.80
CA HIS A 874 -27.02 29.83 -2.70
C HIS A 874 -27.12 28.34 -3.02
N VAL A 875 -26.35 27.54 -2.29
CA VAL A 875 -26.28 26.10 -2.43
C VAL A 875 -26.83 25.44 -1.17
N GLY A 876 -27.78 24.52 -1.31
CA GLY A 876 -28.37 23.80 -0.19
C GLY A 876 -27.35 22.84 0.44
N VAL A 877 -27.06 23.02 1.73
CA VAL A 877 -26.03 22.26 2.47
C VAL A 877 -26.20 20.75 2.30
N ALA A 878 -27.37 20.21 2.67
CA ALA A 878 -27.61 18.77 2.63
C ALA A 878 -27.78 18.20 1.21
N THR A 879 -28.48 18.91 0.32
CA THR A 879 -28.67 18.44 -1.06
C THR A 879 -27.37 18.45 -1.86
N ASN A 880 -26.50 19.43 -1.61
CA ASN A 880 -25.17 19.50 -2.20
C ASN A 880 -24.23 18.45 -1.61
N PHE A 881 -24.30 18.22 -0.29
CA PHE A 881 -23.56 17.12 0.33
C PHE A 881 -23.93 15.77 -0.32
N LEU A 882 -25.22 15.44 -0.39
CA LEU A 882 -25.70 14.20 -1.00
C LEU A 882 -25.34 14.08 -2.47
N SER A 883 -25.36 15.17 -3.25
CA SER A 883 -25.07 15.11 -4.69
C SER A 883 -23.63 14.77 -5.03
N HIS A 884 -22.71 14.89 -4.08
CA HIS A 884 -21.29 14.56 -4.23
C HIS A 884 -20.94 13.16 -3.70
N LEU A 885 -21.89 12.42 -3.11
CA LEU A 885 -21.66 11.06 -2.67
C LEU A 885 -21.78 10.08 -3.84
N THR A 886 -20.90 9.08 -3.88
CA THR A 886 -20.90 7.98 -4.85
C THR A 886 -20.88 6.62 -4.13
N ALA A 887 -21.04 5.52 -4.88
CA ALA A 887 -21.05 4.17 -4.30
C ALA A 887 -19.74 3.89 -3.53
N GLY A 888 -19.87 3.45 -2.28
CA GLY A 888 -18.73 3.27 -1.37
C GLY A 888 -18.58 4.37 -0.31
N ASP A 889 -19.18 5.55 -0.52
CA ASP A 889 -19.11 6.65 0.44
C ASP A 889 -19.98 6.38 1.68
N LYS A 890 -19.54 6.91 2.82
CA LYS A 890 -20.23 6.82 4.11
C LYS A 890 -20.92 8.13 4.49
N LEU A 891 -22.08 8.03 5.11
CA LEU A 891 -22.82 9.18 5.63
C LEU A 891 -23.51 8.86 6.96
N HIS A 892 -23.80 9.89 7.75
CA HIS A 892 -24.45 9.75 9.06
C HIS A 892 -25.95 9.96 8.93
N VAL A 893 -26.73 8.93 9.29
CA VAL A 893 -28.17 8.88 9.09
C VAL A 893 -28.90 8.40 10.34
N SER A 894 -30.19 8.69 10.43
CA SER A 894 -31.09 8.05 11.39
C SER A 894 -32.49 7.98 10.81
N VAL A 895 -33.16 6.86 11.04
CA VAL A 895 -34.58 6.75 10.69
C VAL A 895 -35.39 7.54 11.72
N ARG A 896 -36.36 8.30 11.23
CA ARG A 896 -37.35 9.01 12.04
C ARG A 896 -38.72 8.55 11.59
N ALA A 897 -39.48 8.02 12.54
CA ALA A 897 -40.86 7.63 12.29
C ALA A 897 -41.67 8.84 11.82
N SER A 898 -42.47 8.65 10.77
CA SER A 898 -43.50 9.62 10.43
C SER A 898 -44.75 9.42 11.30
N SER A 899 -45.77 10.24 11.11
CA SER A 899 -47.04 10.03 11.81
C SER A 899 -47.61 8.64 11.48
N GLU A 900 -48.22 7.96 12.46
CA GLU A 900 -48.85 6.63 12.24
C GLU A 900 -49.86 6.65 11.07
N ALA A 901 -50.52 7.80 10.87
CA ALA A 901 -51.47 8.01 9.78
C ALA A 901 -50.82 8.03 8.38
N PHE A 902 -49.51 8.30 8.27
CA PHE A 902 -48.76 8.42 7.01
C PHE A 902 -48.04 7.12 6.62
N HIS A 903 -48.76 6.00 6.73
CA HIS A 903 -48.32 4.67 6.33
C HIS A 903 -49.42 3.97 5.53
N LEU A 904 -49.06 2.94 4.76
CA LEU A 904 -50.07 2.12 4.08
C LEU A 904 -51.10 1.56 5.08
N PRO A 905 -52.39 1.46 4.70
CA PRO A 905 -53.40 0.83 5.54
C PRO A 905 -53.02 -0.61 5.90
N SER A 906 -53.24 -1.00 7.15
CA SER A 906 -53.00 -2.38 7.62
C SER A 906 -53.84 -3.43 6.87
N ASP A 907 -55.04 -3.06 6.42
CA ASP A 907 -55.90 -3.86 5.51
C ASP A 907 -55.82 -3.30 4.07
N ALA A 908 -54.66 -3.43 3.44
CA ALA A 908 -54.41 -3.00 2.06
C ALA A 908 -55.24 -3.77 1.00
N GLU A 909 -55.85 -4.89 1.38
CA GLU A 909 -56.72 -5.70 0.50
C GLU A 909 -58.10 -5.06 0.33
N LYS A 910 -58.58 -4.34 1.36
CA LYS A 910 -59.91 -3.72 1.35
C LYS A 910 -59.90 -2.20 1.31
N THR A 911 -58.81 -1.56 1.71
CA THR A 911 -58.76 -0.09 1.85
C THR A 911 -58.06 0.54 0.66
N PRO A 912 -58.78 1.28 -0.22
CA PRO A 912 -58.14 1.98 -1.33
C PRO A 912 -57.26 3.14 -0.84
N ILE A 913 -56.32 3.58 -1.67
CA ILE A 913 -55.50 4.75 -1.37
C ILE A 913 -55.54 5.78 -2.51
N ILE A 914 -55.49 7.05 -2.14
CA ILE A 914 -55.28 8.17 -3.07
C ILE A 914 -54.01 8.88 -2.63
N CYS A 915 -53.01 8.94 -3.50
CA CYS A 915 -51.75 9.65 -3.27
C CYS A 915 -51.72 10.90 -4.16
N VAL A 916 -51.35 12.05 -3.61
CA VAL A 916 -51.24 13.31 -4.36
C VAL A 916 -49.89 13.95 -4.11
N ALA A 917 -49.09 14.09 -5.17
CA ALA A 917 -47.73 14.62 -5.10
C ALA A 917 -47.35 15.50 -6.28
N ALA A 918 -46.41 16.41 -6.08
CA ALA A 918 -45.69 17.01 -7.19
C ALA A 918 -44.18 17.08 -6.93
N GLY A 919 -43.39 16.97 -8.00
CA GLY A 919 -41.93 16.97 -7.92
C GLY A 919 -41.39 15.90 -6.98
N THR A 920 -40.52 16.29 -6.03
CA THR A 920 -39.93 15.36 -5.06
C THR A 920 -40.92 14.86 -4.01
N GLY A 921 -42.13 15.41 -3.92
CA GLY A 921 -43.20 14.86 -3.10
C GLY A 921 -43.63 13.44 -3.52
N LEU A 922 -43.18 12.97 -4.69
CA LEU A 922 -43.35 11.59 -5.12
C LEU A 922 -42.60 10.58 -4.23
N ALA A 923 -41.59 11.03 -3.48
CA ALA A 923 -40.70 10.17 -2.70
C ALA A 923 -41.44 9.10 -1.88
N PRO A 924 -42.28 9.42 -0.87
CA PRO A 924 -42.93 8.40 -0.06
C PRO A 924 -43.86 7.49 -0.87
N PHE A 925 -44.47 8.02 -1.94
CA PHE A 925 -45.39 7.25 -2.77
C PHE A 925 -44.69 6.25 -3.68
N ARG A 926 -43.44 6.51 -4.08
CA ARG A 926 -42.60 5.46 -4.68
C ARG A 926 -42.44 4.28 -3.72
N GLY A 927 -42.20 4.55 -2.43
CA GLY A 927 -42.13 3.52 -1.39
C GLY A 927 -43.45 2.75 -1.23
N PHE A 928 -44.58 3.46 -1.13
CA PHE A 928 -45.90 2.83 -1.02
C PHE A 928 -46.22 1.94 -2.22
N ILE A 929 -45.98 2.41 -3.45
CA ILE A 929 -46.28 1.64 -4.66
C ILE A 929 -45.29 0.48 -4.82
N GLN A 930 -44.02 0.64 -4.44
CA GLN A 930 -43.06 -0.46 -4.40
C GLN A 930 -43.52 -1.57 -3.43
N GLU A 931 -44.02 -1.22 -2.25
CA GLU A 931 -44.56 -2.18 -1.28
C GLU A 931 -45.78 -2.92 -1.85
N ARG A 932 -46.71 -2.19 -2.45
CA ARG A 932 -47.89 -2.77 -3.11
C ARG A 932 -47.52 -3.69 -4.26
N ALA A 933 -46.54 -3.31 -5.08
CA ALA A 933 -46.03 -4.14 -6.16
C ALA A 933 -45.40 -5.43 -5.63
N ALA A 934 -44.66 -5.37 -4.52
CA ALA A 934 -44.11 -6.55 -3.85
C ALA A 934 -45.22 -7.46 -3.29
N MET A 935 -46.26 -6.90 -2.68
CA MET A 935 -47.43 -7.66 -2.20
C MET A 935 -48.18 -8.37 -3.34
N LEU A 936 -48.37 -7.70 -4.48
CA LEU A 936 -48.98 -8.29 -5.68
C LEU A 936 -48.11 -9.40 -6.27
N ALA A 937 -46.78 -9.19 -6.35
CA ALA A 937 -45.85 -10.21 -6.79
C ALA A 937 -45.85 -11.44 -5.86
N ALA A 938 -46.14 -11.26 -4.58
CA ALA A 938 -46.35 -12.33 -3.60
C ALA A 938 -47.76 -12.96 -3.65
N GLY A 939 -48.60 -12.58 -4.63
CA GLY A 939 -49.92 -13.18 -4.86
C GLY A 939 -51.07 -12.59 -4.04
N ARG A 940 -50.89 -11.46 -3.36
CA ARG A 940 -51.99 -10.78 -2.65
C ARG A 940 -52.91 -10.04 -3.62
N THR A 941 -54.18 -9.90 -3.25
CA THR A 941 -55.14 -9.03 -3.96
C THR A 941 -55.25 -7.71 -3.20
N LEU A 942 -55.09 -6.58 -3.88
CA LEU A 942 -55.08 -5.26 -3.24
C LEU A 942 -56.27 -4.40 -3.68
N ALA A 943 -56.76 -3.55 -2.77
CA ALA A 943 -57.72 -2.52 -3.12
C ALA A 943 -57.09 -1.48 -4.07
N PRO A 944 -57.88 -0.73 -4.86
CA PRO A 944 -57.36 0.23 -5.83
C PRO A 944 -56.46 1.31 -5.23
N ALA A 945 -55.48 1.78 -6.01
CA ALA A 945 -54.62 2.90 -5.64
C ALA A 945 -54.57 3.92 -6.78
N LEU A 946 -54.92 5.17 -6.49
CA LEU A 946 -54.79 6.29 -7.43
C LEU A 946 -53.58 7.15 -7.02
N LEU A 947 -52.70 7.48 -7.96
CA LEU A 947 -51.60 8.42 -7.74
C LEU A 947 -51.74 9.62 -8.68
N PHE A 948 -51.99 10.79 -8.13
CA PHE A 948 -51.96 12.06 -8.83
C PHE A 948 -50.56 12.67 -8.73
N PHE A 949 -49.82 12.69 -9.84
CA PHE A 949 -48.44 13.16 -9.87
C PHE A 949 -48.24 14.37 -10.79
N GLY A 950 -47.67 15.44 -10.22
CA GLY A 950 -47.38 16.69 -10.93
C GLY A 950 -45.89 16.87 -11.26
N CYS A 951 -45.58 17.16 -12.52
CA CYS A 951 -44.25 17.64 -12.92
C CYS A 951 -44.33 18.69 -14.03
N ARG A 952 -43.19 19.08 -14.63
CA ARG A 952 -43.17 20.12 -15.67
C ARG A 952 -43.50 19.54 -17.03
N ASN A 953 -42.83 18.46 -17.39
CA ASN A 953 -42.92 17.86 -18.72
C ASN A 953 -42.57 16.36 -18.64
N PRO A 954 -43.30 15.49 -19.38
CA PRO A 954 -43.06 14.04 -19.39
C PRO A 954 -41.62 13.64 -19.72
N GLU A 955 -40.94 14.40 -20.57
CA GLU A 955 -39.61 14.05 -21.07
C GLU A 955 -38.47 14.60 -20.20
N ILE A 956 -38.77 15.53 -19.28
CA ILE A 956 -37.78 16.28 -18.51
C ILE A 956 -37.70 15.80 -17.08
N ASP A 957 -38.84 15.73 -16.38
CA ASP A 957 -38.88 15.53 -14.93
C ASP A 957 -40.07 14.69 -14.43
N ASP A 958 -40.59 13.79 -15.27
CA ASP A 958 -41.47 12.67 -14.86
C ASP A 958 -40.63 11.58 -14.16
N LEU A 959 -40.53 11.71 -12.85
CA LEU A 959 -39.60 10.92 -12.04
C LEU A 959 -40.04 9.46 -11.99
N TYR A 960 -39.10 8.54 -12.27
CA TYR A 960 -39.33 7.09 -12.24
C TYR A 960 -40.43 6.60 -13.21
N ALA A 961 -40.64 7.31 -14.33
CA ALA A 961 -41.70 6.99 -15.29
C ALA A 961 -41.75 5.50 -15.71
N GLU A 962 -40.59 4.89 -15.98
CA GLU A 962 -40.47 3.47 -16.35
C GLU A 962 -40.88 2.51 -15.21
N GLU A 963 -40.53 2.84 -13.96
CA GLU A 963 -40.91 2.02 -12.80
C GLU A 963 -42.42 2.08 -12.57
N PHE A 964 -42.99 3.27 -12.64
CA PHE A 964 -44.43 3.48 -12.48
C PHE A 964 -45.21 2.82 -13.62
N GLU A 965 -44.77 2.90 -14.88
CA GLU A 965 -45.43 2.20 -15.99
C GLU A 965 -45.48 0.69 -15.76
N ARG A 966 -44.40 0.10 -15.25
CA ARG A 966 -44.35 -1.32 -14.88
C ARG A 966 -45.33 -1.63 -13.74
N TRP A 967 -45.36 -0.81 -12.70
CA TRP A 967 -46.25 -1.01 -11.55
C TRP A 967 -47.73 -0.78 -11.89
N GLU A 968 -48.03 0.10 -12.85
CA GLU A 968 -49.37 0.26 -13.42
C GLU A 968 -49.83 -1.02 -14.14
N LYS A 969 -48.96 -1.61 -14.99
CA LYS A 969 -49.25 -2.89 -15.66
C LYS A 969 -49.47 -4.05 -14.68
N MET A 970 -48.83 -4.01 -13.51
CA MET A 970 -49.04 -5.00 -12.44
C MET A 970 -50.34 -4.78 -11.66
N GLY A 971 -51.03 -3.65 -11.84
CA GLY A 971 -52.21 -3.27 -11.05
C GLY A 971 -51.86 -2.70 -9.67
N ALA A 972 -50.60 -2.32 -9.41
CA ALA A 972 -50.18 -1.77 -8.12
C ALA A 972 -50.73 -0.36 -7.89
N VAL A 973 -50.89 0.43 -8.97
CA VAL A 973 -51.35 1.82 -8.96
C VAL A 973 -51.95 2.20 -10.32
N ASP A 974 -52.76 3.25 -10.35
CA ASP A 974 -53.19 3.98 -11.54
C ASP A 974 -52.67 5.43 -11.43
N VAL A 975 -51.75 5.83 -12.33
CA VAL A 975 -50.99 7.09 -12.24
C VAL A 975 -51.58 8.17 -13.16
N ARG A 976 -52.17 9.18 -12.52
CA ARG A 976 -52.78 10.35 -13.17
C ARG A 976 -51.79 11.52 -13.17
N ARG A 977 -51.22 11.83 -14.33
CA ARG A 977 -50.21 12.89 -14.50
C ARG A 977 -50.83 14.27 -14.73
N ALA A 978 -50.19 15.30 -14.17
CA ALA A 978 -50.46 16.71 -14.46
C ALA A 978 -49.16 17.42 -14.88
N TYR A 979 -49.12 17.99 -16.08
CA TYR A 979 -47.91 18.62 -16.63
C TYR A 979 -48.05 20.14 -16.73
N SER A 980 -47.35 20.84 -15.85
CA SER A 980 -47.46 22.31 -15.73
C SER A 980 -46.92 23.10 -16.91
N ARG A 981 -46.11 22.47 -17.77
CA ARG A 981 -45.53 23.06 -19.00
C ARG A 981 -45.83 22.26 -20.28
N ALA A 982 -46.65 21.21 -20.18
CA ALA A 982 -47.09 20.38 -21.31
C ALA A 982 -48.55 19.94 -21.09
N THR A 983 -49.41 20.91 -20.80
CA THR A 983 -50.78 20.70 -20.30
C THR A 983 -51.66 19.92 -21.29
N ASP A 984 -51.40 20.07 -22.59
CA ASP A 984 -51.97 19.27 -23.69
C ASP A 984 -51.71 17.76 -23.54
N LYS A 985 -50.57 17.38 -22.97
CA LYS A 985 -50.21 15.97 -22.67
C LYS A 985 -50.78 15.44 -21.35
N SER A 986 -51.65 16.20 -20.69
CA SER A 986 -52.24 15.85 -19.38
C SER A 986 -53.72 16.23 -19.28
N GLU A 987 -54.48 16.02 -20.36
CA GLU A 987 -55.94 16.28 -20.42
C GLU A 987 -56.33 17.73 -20.07
N GLY A 988 -55.47 18.70 -20.38
CA GLY A 988 -55.73 20.09 -20.02
C GLY A 988 -55.45 20.43 -18.55
N CYS A 989 -55.01 19.47 -17.72
CA CYS A 989 -54.74 19.65 -16.31
C CYS A 989 -53.32 20.17 -16.07
N LYS A 990 -53.20 21.42 -15.61
CA LYS A 990 -51.90 22.07 -15.39
C LYS A 990 -51.24 21.63 -14.08
N TYR A 991 -52.04 21.41 -13.05
CA TYR A 991 -51.59 21.01 -11.71
C TYR A 991 -52.40 19.84 -11.17
N VAL A 992 -51.90 19.21 -10.09
CA VAL A 992 -52.50 17.99 -9.53
C VAL A 992 -53.92 18.21 -9.00
N GLN A 993 -54.23 19.38 -8.44
CA GLN A 993 -55.59 19.71 -8.02
C GLN A 993 -56.57 19.79 -9.20
N ASP A 994 -56.10 20.24 -10.37
CA ASP A 994 -56.91 20.25 -11.60
C ASP A 994 -57.22 18.81 -12.02
N ARG A 995 -56.21 17.93 -11.95
CA ARG A 995 -56.33 16.53 -12.30
C ARG A 995 -57.23 15.74 -11.35
N VAL A 996 -57.11 15.99 -10.04
CA VAL A 996 -57.99 15.41 -9.01
C VAL A 996 -59.45 15.80 -9.26
N TYR A 997 -59.71 17.06 -9.62
CA TYR A 997 -61.08 17.52 -9.93
C TYR A 997 -61.60 16.98 -11.26
N HIS A 998 -60.73 16.89 -12.28
CA HIS A 998 -61.07 16.29 -13.57
C HIS A 998 -61.55 14.85 -13.40
N ASP A 999 -60.78 14.04 -12.65
CA ASP A 999 -61.03 12.62 -12.40
C ASP A 999 -61.94 12.36 -11.18
N ARG A 1000 -62.72 13.36 -10.75
CA ARG A 1000 -63.51 13.30 -9.50
C ARG A 1000 -64.49 12.14 -9.39
N ALA A 1001 -64.98 11.60 -10.51
CA ALA A 1001 -65.85 10.42 -10.49
C ALA A 1001 -65.13 9.18 -9.93
N ASP A 1002 -63.88 8.95 -10.33
CA ASP A 1002 -63.04 7.88 -9.81
C ASP A 1002 -62.66 8.14 -8.35
N VAL A 1003 -62.37 9.40 -8.01
CA VAL A 1003 -62.12 9.83 -6.62
C VAL A 1003 -63.32 9.52 -5.72
N PHE A 1004 -64.54 9.87 -6.14
CA PHE A 1004 -65.76 9.55 -5.39
C PHE A 1004 -65.97 8.04 -5.23
N LYS A 1005 -65.71 7.26 -6.28
CA LYS A 1005 -65.85 5.80 -6.25
C LYS A 1005 -64.97 5.16 -5.19
N VAL A 1006 -63.68 5.50 -5.14
CA VAL A 1006 -62.77 4.94 -4.13
C VAL A 1006 -62.99 5.57 -2.75
N TRP A 1007 -63.42 6.83 -2.69
CA TRP A 1007 -63.77 7.49 -1.43
C TRP A 1007 -64.91 6.79 -0.70
N ASP A 1008 -65.97 6.41 -1.43
CA ASP A 1008 -67.13 5.68 -0.90
C ASP A 1008 -66.76 4.28 -0.40
N GLN A 1009 -65.66 3.70 -0.89
CA GLN A 1009 -65.08 2.44 -0.42
C GLN A 1009 -64.18 2.59 0.81
N GLY A 1010 -64.06 3.80 1.37
CA GLY A 1010 -63.26 4.05 2.57
C GLY A 1010 -61.81 4.45 2.30
N ALA A 1011 -61.48 4.99 1.12
CA ALA A 1011 -60.11 5.34 0.77
C ALA A 1011 -59.41 6.25 1.79
N LYS A 1012 -58.11 5.99 2.01
CA LYS A 1012 -57.20 6.93 2.69
C LYS A 1012 -56.48 7.81 1.68
N VAL A 1013 -56.37 9.10 1.99
CA VAL A 1013 -55.75 10.10 1.13
C VAL A 1013 -54.42 10.56 1.73
N PHE A 1014 -53.37 10.55 0.92
CA PHE A 1014 -52.03 10.96 1.29
C PHE A 1014 -51.57 12.11 0.40
N ILE A 1015 -51.04 13.16 1.01
CA ILE A 1015 -50.59 14.36 0.29
C ILE A 1015 -49.12 14.60 0.64
N CYS A 1016 -48.25 14.71 -0.35
CA CYS A 1016 -46.84 15.01 -0.14
C CYS A 1016 -46.29 16.03 -1.15
N GLY A 1017 -45.55 17.03 -0.67
CA GLY A 1017 -45.02 18.10 -1.52
C GLY A 1017 -44.83 19.40 -0.77
N SER A 1018 -44.90 20.53 -1.48
CA SER A 1018 -44.81 21.86 -0.88
C SER A 1018 -46.08 22.23 -0.12
N ARG A 1019 -45.99 23.24 0.77
CA ARG A 1019 -47.17 23.77 1.48
C ARG A 1019 -48.25 24.29 0.53
N GLU A 1020 -47.87 24.89 -0.59
CA GLU A 1020 -48.82 25.36 -1.61
C GLU A 1020 -49.62 24.21 -2.22
N ILE A 1021 -48.97 23.06 -2.46
CA ILE A 1021 -49.65 21.86 -2.93
C ILE A 1021 -50.61 21.35 -1.86
N GLY A 1022 -50.18 21.29 -0.60
CA GLY A 1022 -51.03 20.92 0.52
C GLY A 1022 -52.33 21.73 0.56
N LYS A 1023 -52.22 23.06 0.47
CA LYS A 1023 -53.37 23.97 0.46
C LYS A 1023 -54.24 23.81 -0.79
N ALA A 1024 -53.64 23.69 -1.97
CA ALA A 1024 -54.39 23.53 -3.21
C ALA A 1024 -55.18 22.20 -3.25
N VAL A 1025 -54.62 21.14 -2.67
CA VAL A 1025 -55.30 19.85 -2.54
C VAL A 1025 -56.39 19.88 -1.46
N GLU A 1026 -56.19 20.60 -0.36
CA GLU A 1026 -57.25 20.87 0.61
C GLU A 1026 -58.44 21.58 -0.06
N ASP A 1027 -58.19 22.67 -0.79
CA ASP A 1027 -59.24 23.44 -1.46
C ASP A 1027 -60.04 22.59 -2.46
N VAL A 1028 -59.38 21.70 -3.22
CA VAL A 1028 -60.11 20.79 -4.11
C VAL A 1028 -60.89 19.72 -3.35
N CYS A 1029 -60.36 19.19 -2.24
CA CYS A 1029 -61.08 18.22 -1.41
C CYS A 1029 -62.34 18.84 -0.78
N VAL A 1030 -62.25 20.09 -0.30
CA VAL A 1030 -63.38 20.86 0.23
C VAL A 1030 -64.46 21.03 -0.85
N ARG A 1031 -64.05 21.41 -2.08
CA ARG A 1031 -64.97 21.52 -3.22
C ARG A 1031 -65.65 20.19 -3.53
N LEU A 1032 -64.90 19.09 -3.57
CA LEU A 1032 -65.44 17.75 -3.83
C LEU A 1032 -66.40 17.29 -2.74
N ALA A 1033 -66.14 17.62 -1.47
CA ALA A 1033 -67.03 17.29 -0.36
C ALA A 1033 -68.38 18.01 -0.47
N ILE A 1034 -68.38 19.29 -0.87
CA ILE A 1034 -69.60 20.07 -1.12
C ILE A 1034 -70.39 19.45 -2.29
N GLU A 1035 -69.72 19.16 -3.41
CA GLU A 1035 -70.37 18.56 -4.59
C GLU A 1035 -70.99 17.19 -4.26
N LYS A 1036 -70.27 16.34 -3.50
CA LYS A 1036 -70.79 15.04 -3.06
C LYS A 1036 -71.95 15.17 -2.08
N ALA A 1037 -71.91 16.16 -1.18
CA ALA A 1037 -73.02 16.43 -0.27
C ALA A 1037 -74.28 16.86 -1.04
N GLN A 1038 -74.13 17.72 -2.05
CA GLN A 1038 -75.21 18.14 -2.95
C GLN A 1038 -75.79 16.96 -3.74
N GLN A 1039 -74.95 16.07 -4.28
CA GLN A 1039 -75.38 14.82 -4.93
C GLN A 1039 -76.19 13.92 -3.99
N ASN A 1040 -75.87 13.94 -2.69
CA ASN A 1040 -76.57 13.20 -1.65
C ASN A 1040 -77.77 13.96 -1.04
N GLY A 1041 -78.19 15.09 -1.63
CA GLY A 1041 -79.32 15.90 -1.17
C GLY A 1041 -79.09 16.68 0.12
N ARG A 1042 -77.83 16.95 0.49
CA ARG A 1042 -77.46 17.74 1.68
C ARG A 1042 -76.80 19.05 1.25
N ASP A 1043 -77.24 20.15 1.85
CA ASP A 1043 -76.59 21.46 1.66
C ASP A 1043 -75.49 21.64 2.71
N VAL A 1044 -74.26 21.89 2.27
CA VAL A 1044 -73.07 22.00 3.12
C VAL A 1044 -72.32 23.26 2.71
N THR A 1045 -72.13 24.17 3.66
CA THR A 1045 -71.36 25.40 3.43
C THR A 1045 -69.86 25.10 3.36
N GLU A 1046 -69.09 26.00 2.74
CA GLU A 1046 -67.63 25.85 2.67
C GLU A 1046 -66.98 25.75 4.05
N GLU A 1047 -67.45 26.52 5.02
CA GLU A 1047 -66.99 26.46 6.41
C GLU A 1047 -67.21 25.07 7.04
N MET A 1048 -68.40 24.48 6.81
CA MET A 1048 -68.71 23.14 7.31
C MET A 1048 -67.85 22.06 6.64
N ALA A 1049 -67.58 22.20 5.33
CA ALA A 1049 -66.72 21.29 4.58
C ALA A 1049 -65.25 21.40 5.03
N ARG A 1050 -64.73 22.60 5.29
CA ARG A 1050 -63.39 22.80 5.86
C ARG A 1050 -63.28 22.23 7.27
N ALA A 1051 -64.28 22.45 8.13
CA ALA A 1051 -64.33 21.86 9.46
C ALA A 1051 -64.46 20.32 9.43
N TRP A 1052 -65.08 19.74 8.40
CA TRP A 1052 -65.10 18.30 8.17
C TRP A 1052 -63.74 17.77 7.73
N PHE A 1053 -63.06 18.47 6.82
CA PHE A 1053 -61.73 18.10 6.35
C PHE A 1053 -60.72 18.08 7.51
N GLU A 1054 -60.71 19.14 8.34
CA GLU A 1054 -59.84 19.19 9.52
C GLU A 1054 -60.14 18.10 10.54
N ARG A 1055 -61.42 17.75 10.76
CA ARG A 1055 -61.79 16.61 11.62
C ARG A 1055 -61.38 15.26 11.05
N SER A 1056 -61.34 15.14 9.72
CA SER A 1056 -60.96 13.90 9.02
C SER A 1056 -59.45 13.76 8.85
N ARG A 1057 -58.68 14.77 9.26
CA ARG A 1057 -57.22 14.76 9.24
C ARG A 1057 -56.68 13.73 10.23
N ASN A 1058 -55.62 13.04 9.83
CA ASN A 1058 -55.02 11.89 10.51
C ASN A 1058 -55.91 10.63 10.64
N GLU A 1059 -57.19 10.69 10.27
CA GLU A 1059 -58.09 9.52 10.19
C GLU A 1059 -58.20 9.01 8.74
N ARG A 1060 -58.60 9.90 7.83
CA ARG A 1060 -58.76 9.62 6.39
C ARG A 1060 -57.76 10.37 5.52
N PHE A 1061 -57.22 11.50 6.00
CA PHE A 1061 -56.22 12.31 5.29
C PHE A 1061 -54.90 12.37 6.06
N ALA A 1062 -53.79 12.07 5.41
CA ALA A 1062 -52.46 12.20 5.99
C ALA A 1062 -51.58 13.10 5.11
N THR A 1063 -50.87 14.06 5.71
CA THR A 1063 -50.12 15.08 4.99
C THR A 1063 -48.66 15.09 5.40
N ASP A 1064 -47.77 15.06 4.42
CA ASP A 1064 -46.31 15.14 4.58
C ASP A 1064 -45.76 16.28 3.70
N VAL A 1065 -45.87 17.52 4.21
CA VAL A 1065 -45.53 18.73 3.45
C VAL A 1065 -44.32 19.45 4.02
N PHE A 1066 -43.44 19.90 3.13
CA PHE A 1066 -42.17 20.56 3.46
C PHE A 1066 -42.05 21.92 2.75
N ASP A 1067 -41.17 22.78 3.25
CA ASP A 1067 -40.81 24.07 2.64
C ASP A 1067 -39.57 23.97 1.74
#